data_AF-A0A2M7KZP8-F1
#
_entry.id   AF-A0A2M7KZP8-F1
#
_cell.length_a   1.000
_cell.length_b   1.000
_cell.length_c   1.000
_cell.angle_alpha   90.00
_cell.angle_beta   90.00
_cell.angle_gamma   90.00
#
_symmetry.space_group_name_H-M   'P 1'
#
loop_
_entity.id
_entity.type
_entity.pdbx_description
1 polymer ?
#
loop_
_entity_poly.entity_id
_entity_poly.type
_entity_poly.pdbx_seq_one_letter_code
_entity_poly.pdbx_strand_id
1 'polypeptide(L)'
;MREAAVRQTPARGCATTTRGSSTCPGAEVFAGRDELPLRSRQESAVYAILIPVPGERSRETGGVPIRLLPHVPTCSPASCSAGLRALVCIALTLATSRQTQAAETVVVDASAQYQVMEGWGTSLCWWANVVGGWSDAKREAIADLLFDPVKGLGLNLVRYNIGGGDAPDHKHMRVGGAVPGYKAAAEAPYDWSADANQRWMLQAAIARGANLTEAFANSPPWWMTKSGCSAGAQDPNQSNLRDDCCDDFAAYLADVVAHFRDAWGAPFGTLDPLNEPGGNWWQAEKGQEGCRFDAPSQARLLNALAAALKERGLPTEISAPDAHSFDWLAGHVNGWDDEARAAVARLNVHAYNGQQRAEVRNLAERLGNRLWMSEVDHAGRTTGHEHDHDSMAPALTLAEAIVRDLRDLQPRAWVFWQAIENEQYCVWWKFNYGLLHGDFMHGTEEYHFTRKYSALGQFAKFVRPGYQMIDTGAEDAVAFVDWRSGALALVSFHRGDAPRARCYDLGTLRLGKDAAERYRTAEGESLKRLPEVRVTKGALVVTEKERSITTYVLNVVSYAGPLKLNDTAQTAGPNRFEFVGDWAFKGREPLAFTRDNHWGWRNDDCYLVRFRGTQAKLYAARDKSDGLAAFSVDGGPETVVDLYSPTRQDQALLYASPRLPVGDHVVKVRVTGEKNAEASQPVVPADRADIYP
;
A
#
# COMPACT_ATOMS: atom_id res chain seq x y z
N MET A 1 32.50 19.54 -49.18
CA MET A 1 32.58 21.02 -49.15
C MET A 1 32.82 21.36 -47.68
N ARG A 2 34.03 21.74 -47.23
CA ARG A 2 34.88 22.92 -47.53
C ARG A 2 34.24 24.25 -47.10
N GLU A 3 34.86 24.85 -46.07
CA GLU A 3 35.19 26.29 -45.89
C GLU A 3 34.03 27.32 -45.77
N ALA A 4 34.16 28.46 -45.07
CA ALA A 4 35.06 28.95 -44.01
C ALA A 4 34.39 30.22 -43.36
N ALA A 5 34.36 30.40 -42.03
CA ALA A 5 35.27 31.20 -41.17
C ALA A 5 35.23 32.76 -41.35
N VAL A 6 35.93 33.52 -40.47
CA VAL A 6 36.18 35.00 -40.45
C VAL A 6 35.05 35.86 -39.81
N ARG A 7 35.27 36.84 -38.88
CA ARG A 7 36.42 37.27 -38.01
C ARG A 7 35.89 38.14 -36.81
N GLN A 8 36.42 38.03 -35.57
CA GLN A 8 37.41 38.93 -34.89
C GLN A 8 37.02 40.44 -34.75
N THR A 9 36.64 41.00 -33.57
CA THR A 9 37.41 41.45 -32.35
C THR A 9 38.04 42.87 -32.42
N PRO A 10 38.52 43.55 -31.34
CA PRO A 10 38.04 43.77 -29.95
C PRO A 10 38.34 45.22 -29.41
N ALA A 11 38.53 45.39 -28.07
CA ALA A 11 39.29 46.45 -27.33
C ALA A 11 38.53 47.71 -26.81
N ARG A 12 38.92 48.46 -25.74
CA ARG A 12 39.84 48.30 -24.56
C ARG A 12 39.62 49.46 -23.53
N GLY A 13 40.08 49.32 -22.26
CA GLY A 13 40.11 50.39 -21.21
C GLY A 13 39.37 49.98 -19.92
N CYS A 14 39.89 49.86 -18.68
CA CYS A 14 41.04 50.42 -17.91
C CYS A 14 40.85 51.89 -17.45
N ALA A 15 41.14 52.30 -16.18
CA ALA A 15 41.66 51.57 -15.00
C ALA A 15 41.54 52.35 -13.65
N THR A 16 41.78 51.67 -12.50
CA THR A 16 42.35 52.16 -11.20
C THR A 16 41.63 53.27 -10.37
N THR A 17 41.74 53.46 -9.03
CA THR A 17 42.18 52.76 -7.78
C THR A 17 41.61 53.56 -6.55
N THR A 18 41.86 53.40 -5.23
CA THR A 18 42.88 52.70 -4.40
C THR A 18 42.47 52.51 -2.92
N ARG A 19 42.81 51.35 -2.32
CA ARG A 19 43.25 51.03 -0.92
C ARG A 19 42.77 51.79 0.35
N GLY A 20 42.52 51.01 1.41
CA GLY A 20 42.66 51.39 2.83
C GLY A 20 42.62 50.18 3.79
N SER A 21 43.55 50.08 4.76
CA SER A 21 43.67 48.99 5.77
C SER A 21 43.54 49.58 7.20
N SER A 22 43.46 48.87 8.34
CA SER A 22 44.15 47.62 8.75
C SER A 22 43.66 46.99 10.10
N THR A 23 44.22 45.81 10.42
CA THR A 23 44.58 45.26 11.76
C THR A 23 43.52 44.72 12.76
N CYS A 24 43.78 43.47 13.21
CA CYS A 24 43.29 42.77 14.42
C CYS A 24 44.30 43.01 15.61
N PRO A 25 44.22 42.39 16.84
CA PRO A 25 43.37 41.28 17.31
C PRO A 25 42.77 41.38 18.75
N GLY A 26 42.02 40.35 19.17
CA GLY A 26 41.51 40.12 20.53
C GLY A 26 40.79 38.77 20.66
N ALA A 27 40.63 38.22 21.87
CA ALA A 27 40.03 36.90 22.13
C ALA A 27 39.22 36.88 23.45
N GLU A 28 38.58 35.74 23.75
CA GLU A 28 37.76 35.43 24.94
C GLU A 28 36.39 36.17 25.07
N VAL A 29 35.40 35.69 25.84
CA VAL A 29 34.75 34.35 25.90
C VAL A 29 33.41 34.46 26.69
N PHE A 30 32.35 33.81 26.20
CA PHE A 30 31.07 33.47 26.87
C PHE A 30 29.97 34.52 27.24
N ALA A 31 28.73 34.04 27.00
CA ALA A 31 27.44 34.29 27.69
C ALA A 31 26.72 35.66 27.57
N GLY A 32 25.48 35.66 27.04
CA GLY A 32 24.69 36.90 26.93
C GLY A 32 23.18 36.88 26.59
N ARG A 33 22.47 35.74 26.51
CA ARG A 33 20.99 35.62 26.33
C ARG A 33 20.33 36.45 25.20
N ASP A 34 19.94 35.79 24.11
CA ASP A 34 18.81 36.23 23.28
C ASP A 34 17.48 35.65 23.79
N GLU A 35 16.37 36.36 23.55
CA GLU A 35 15.06 36.06 24.15
C GLU A 35 14.19 35.13 23.29
N LEU A 36 13.51 34.19 23.94
CA LEU A 36 12.53 33.30 23.31
C LEU A 36 11.17 34.01 23.11
N PRO A 37 10.58 33.98 21.90
CA PRO A 37 9.18 34.33 21.71
C PRO A 37 8.23 33.46 22.56
N LEU A 38 7.10 34.04 22.96
CA LEU A 38 6.20 33.44 23.94
C LEU A 38 5.35 32.29 23.37
N ARG A 39 5.11 31.28 24.21
CA ARG A 39 4.37 30.05 23.90
C ARG A 39 2.87 30.30 23.71
N SER A 40 2.29 29.73 22.65
CA SER A 40 0.89 29.25 22.68
C SER A 40 0.90 27.75 23.02
N ARG A 41 -0.03 27.29 23.88
CA ARG A 41 -0.18 25.86 24.22
C ARG A 41 -1.35 25.25 23.47
N GLN A 42 -1.22 25.08 22.14
CA GLN A 42 -2.30 24.49 21.34
C GLN A 42 -1.88 23.62 20.13
N GLU A 43 -0.58 23.47 19.86
CA GLU A 43 -0.08 22.71 18.70
C GLU A 43 -0.16 21.18 18.84
N SER A 44 -0.50 20.67 20.03
CA SER A 44 -0.40 19.24 20.37
C SER A 44 -1.45 18.31 19.75
N ALA A 45 -2.25 18.78 18.78
CA ALA A 45 -3.42 18.06 18.27
C ALA A 45 -3.24 17.36 16.90
N VAL A 46 -2.23 17.74 16.10
CA VAL A 46 -2.22 17.43 14.65
C VAL A 46 -1.49 16.11 14.29
N TYR A 47 -0.79 15.47 15.23
CA TYR A 47 -0.04 14.22 14.99
C TYR A 47 -0.57 13.00 15.78
N ALA A 48 -1.82 13.03 16.22
CA ALA A 48 -2.44 11.97 17.01
C ALA A 48 -3.69 11.41 16.31
N ILE A 49 -3.50 10.42 15.43
CA ILE A 49 -4.58 9.50 15.06
C ILE A 49 -4.98 8.75 16.34
N LEU A 50 -6.13 9.10 16.91
CA LEU A 50 -6.66 8.47 18.10
C LEU A 50 -7.23 7.09 17.74
N ILE A 51 -6.46 6.04 18.00
CA ILE A 51 -6.94 4.65 17.93
C ILE A 51 -7.94 4.44 19.08
N PRO A 52 -9.24 4.19 18.83
CA PRO A 52 -10.20 3.92 19.88
C PRO A 52 -10.06 2.46 20.34
N VAL A 53 -9.64 2.24 21.58
CA VAL A 53 -9.80 0.92 22.23
C VAL A 53 -11.27 0.77 22.65
N PRO A 54 -11.98 -0.32 22.29
CA PRO A 54 -13.36 -0.53 22.71
C PRO A 54 -13.50 -0.56 24.23
N GLY A 55 -14.36 0.30 24.79
CA GLY A 55 -14.58 0.39 26.23
C GLY A 55 -15.53 -0.68 26.77
N GLU A 56 -15.08 -1.45 27.76
CA GLU A 56 -15.99 -2.26 28.58
C GLU A 56 -16.89 -1.39 29.46
N ARG A 57 -18.06 -1.92 29.82
CA ARG A 57 -19.11 -1.16 30.51
C ARG A 57 -18.83 -1.03 32.00
N SER A 58 -19.06 0.16 32.54
CA SER A 58 -19.03 0.44 33.96
C SER A 58 -20.10 -0.36 34.74
N ARG A 59 -19.70 -0.86 35.92
CA ARG A 59 -20.60 -1.11 37.06
C ARG A 59 -19.94 -0.66 38.34
N GLU A 60 -20.78 -0.25 39.28
CA GLU A 60 -20.38 0.38 40.55
C GLU A 60 -19.94 -0.65 41.59
N THR A 61 -19.07 -0.26 42.53
CA THR A 61 -19.38 -0.17 43.99
C THR A 61 -18.10 -0.11 44.85
N GLY A 62 -18.21 0.47 46.05
CA GLY A 62 -17.38 0.11 47.22
C GLY A 62 -15.94 0.61 47.24
N GLY A 63 -15.64 1.58 48.12
CA GLY A 63 -14.27 1.92 48.51
C GLY A 63 -14.00 1.62 49.99
N VAL A 64 -12.72 1.40 50.34
CA VAL A 64 -12.13 1.54 51.70
C VAL A 64 -10.59 1.55 51.55
N PRO A 65 -9.83 2.31 52.38
CA PRO A 65 -8.44 2.68 52.04
C PRO A 65 -7.35 1.75 52.59
N ILE A 66 -6.17 1.78 51.97
CA ILE A 66 -4.93 1.13 52.42
C ILE A 66 -3.94 2.17 52.98
N ARG A 67 -3.19 1.81 54.03
CA ARG A 67 -2.26 2.69 54.76
C ARG A 67 -0.92 2.93 54.04
N LEU A 68 -0.33 4.09 54.31
CA LEU A 68 1.05 4.48 54.00
C LEU A 68 2.06 4.06 55.09
N LEU A 69 3.36 4.29 54.78
CA LEU A 69 4.58 4.40 55.61
C LEU A 69 5.58 3.22 55.49
N PRO A 70 6.92 3.48 55.57
CA PRO A 70 7.67 4.57 54.91
C PRO A 70 9.05 4.10 54.33
N HIS A 71 9.92 5.06 53.94
CA HIS A 71 11.37 4.86 53.62
C HIS A 71 12.19 4.31 54.82
N VAL A 72 13.49 3.96 54.78
CA VAL A 72 14.73 4.51 54.12
C VAL A 72 15.87 3.43 54.22
N PRO A 73 17.18 3.65 53.92
CA PRO A 73 17.90 4.47 52.92
C PRO A 73 18.96 3.66 52.11
N THR A 74 19.82 4.35 51.34
CA THR A 74 20.99 3.84 50.57
C THR A 74 22.28 3.64 51.40
N CYS A 75 23.18 2.72 51.01
CA CYS A 75 24.64 2.88 51.20
C CYS A 75 25.53 1.89 50.38
N SER A 76 26.84 2.17 50.29
CA SER A 76 27.93 1.38 49.66
C SER A 76 29.30 2.03 49.98
N PRO A 77 30.48 1.44 49.68
CA PRO A 77 30.90 0.02 49.75
C PRO A 77 32.25 -0.19 50.51
N ALA A 78 32.59 -1.41 50.99
CA ALA A 78 33.96 -1.74 51.45
C ALA A 78 34.34 -3.25 51.52
N SER A 79 35.39 -3.60 50.77
CA SER A 79 36.57 -4.47 51.07
C SER A 79 36.55 -5.70 52.02
N CYS A 80 37.11 -6.81 51.50
CA CYS A 80 37.92 -7.87 52.18
C CYS A 80 37.26 -8.72 53.31
N SER A 81 37.34 -10.06 53.29
CA SER A 81 38.59 -10.84 53.26
C SER A 81 38.36 -12.36 53.02
N ALA A 82 39.42 -13.18 53.12
CA ALA A 82 39.55 -14.55 52.58
C ALA A 82 38.68 -15.66 53.21
N GLY A 83 38.42 -16.73 52.43
CA GLY A 83 37.67 -17.93 52.85
C GLY A 83 37.85 -19.16 51.95
N LEU A 84 39.10 -19.62 51.75
CA LEU A 84 39.44 -20.71 50.83
C LEU A 84 38.99 -22.10 51.33
N ARG A 85 38.22 -22.87 50.54
CA ARG A 85 38.13 -24.35 50.66
C ARG A 85 37.53 -25.05 49.43
N ALA A 86 38.07 -26.23 49.13
CA ALA A 86 37.54 -27.29 48.25
C ALA A 86 37.16 -26.91 46.79
N LEU A 87 38.13 -27.00 45.88
CA LEU A 87 37.81 -27.36 44.48
C LEU A 87 37.35 -28.82 44.45
N VAL A 88 36.11 -29.07 44.02
CA VAL A 88 35.72 -30.36 43.44
C VAL A 88 35.32 -30.09 42.00
N CYS A 89 36.26 -30.31 41.07
CA CYS A 89 36.02 -30.12 39.64
C CYS A 89 35.16 -31.26 39.09
N ILE A 90 33.86 -31.26 39.43
CA ILE A 90 32.88 -31.94 38.59
C ILE A 90 32.83 -31.17 37.28
N ALA A 91 33.55 -31.68 36.28
CA ALA A 91 33.46 -31.23 34.90
C ALA A 91 32.10 -31.67 34.33
N LEU A 92 31.04 -31.02 34.78
CA LEU A 92 29.72 -31.06 34.17
C LEU A 92 29.86 -30.46 32.77
N THR A 93 30.15 -31.34 31.81
CA THR A 93 29.86 -31.10 30.40
C THR A 93 28.35 -30.95 30.27
N LEU A 94 27.88 -29.73 30.52
CA LEU A 94 26.63 -29.19 30.01
C LEU A 94 26.74 -29.19 28.48
N ALA A 95 26.58 -30.38 27.92
CA ALA A 95 26.17 -30.56 26.54
C ALA A 95 24.78 -29.93 26.45
N THR A 96 24.77 -28.62 26.19
CA THR A 96 23.56 -27.89 25.84
C THR A 96 23.05 -28.53 24.57
N SER A 97 22.05 -29.39 24.74
CA SER A 97 21.24 -29.89 23.65
C SER A 97 20.64 -28.65 22.99
N ARG A 98 21.27 -28.22 21.88
CA ARG A 98 20.62 -27.36 20.91
C ARG A 98 19.39 -28.12 20.46
N GLN A 99 18.26 -27.82 21.10
CA GLN A 99 16.96 -28.09 20.51
C GLN A 99 16.96 -27.31 19.20
N THR A 100 17.27 -28.00 18.11
CA THR A 100 17.07 -27.50 16.76
C THR A 100 15.58 -27.40 16.57
N GLN A 101 15.03 -26.27 17.03
CA GLN A 101 13.64 -25.92 16.79
C GLN A 101 13.39 -26.04 15.29
N ALA A 102 12.42 -26.87 14.93
CA ALA A 102 12.14 -27.17 13.53
C ALA A 102 11.85 -25.85 12.80
N ALA A 103 12.43 -25.69 11.61
CA ALA A 103 12.19 -24.52 10.79
C ALA A 103 10.69 -24.43 10.48
N GLU A 104 10.09 -23.27 10.75
CA GLU A 104 8.66 -23.08 10.50
C GLU A 104 8.42 -23.06 8.99
N THR A 105 7.51 -23.91 8.51
CA THR A 105 7.27 -24.11 7.07
C THR A 105 6.18 -23.18 6.54
N VAL A 106 6.55 -22.35 5.56
CA VAL A 106 5.66 -21.53 4.74
C VAL A 106 5.54 -22.22 3.38
N VAL A 107 4.32 -22.51 2.93
CA VAL A 107 4.09 -23.11 1.61
C VAL A 107 3.93 -21.99 0.59
N VAL A 108 4.84 -21.94 -0.40
CA VAL A 108 4.74 -21.00 -1.52
C VAL A 108 3.93 -21.67 -2.62
N ASP A 109 2.68 -21.24 -2.76
CA ASP A 109 1.68 -21.90 -3.57
C ASP A 109 1.30 -21.09 -4.82
N ALA A 110 1.99 -21.40 -5.92
CA ALA A 110 1.72 -20.82 -7.23
C ALA A 110 0.35 -21.19 -7.84
N SER A 111 -0.40 -22.09 -7.22
CA SER A 111 -1.70 -22.53 -7.70
C SER A 111 -2.86 -21.65 -7.19
N ALA A 112 -2.64 -20.93 -6.09
CA ALA A 112 -3.48 -19.83 -5.63
C ALA A 112 -2.83 -18.49 -6.03
N GLN A 113 -3.49 -17.73 -6.89
CA GLN A 113 -2.99 -16.47 -7.46
C GLN A 113 -3.99 -15.35 -7.20
N TYR A 114 -3.50 -14.15 -6.88
CA TYR A 114 -4.30 -12.98 -6.50
C TYR A 114 -4.12 -11.83 -7.51
N GLN A 115 -3.77 -10.63 -7.07
CA GLN A 115 -3.57 -9.47 -7.94
C GLN A 115 -2.27 -9.52 -8.75
N VAL A 116 -2.32 -8.90 -9.95
CA VAL A 116 -1.13 -8.51 -10.71
C VAL A 116 -0.74 -7.08 -10.29
N MET A 117 0.53 -6.86 -9.98
CA MET A 117 1.04 -5.53 -9.64
C MET A 117 1.13 -4.65 -10.89
N GLU A 118 0.42 -3.53 -10.86
CA GLU A 118 0.51 -2.43 -11.81
C GLU A 118 1.71 -1.52 -11.48
N GLY A 119 2.00 -1.26 -10.19
CA GLY A 119 3.20 -0.50 -9.81
C GLY A 119 3.40 -0.17 -8.34
N TRP A 120 4.49 0.57 -8.10
CA TRP A 120 4.88 1.16 -6.82
C TRP A 120 5.12 2.66 -7.01
N GLY A 121 4.71 3.47 -6.04
CA GLY A 121 4.80 4.92 -6.18
C GLY A 121 4.98 5.72 -4.90
N THR A 122 4.97 7.03 -5.09
CA THR A 122 4.96 8.05 -4.04
C THR A 122 4.10 9.24 -4.47
N SER A 123 3.56 9.98 -3.50
CA SER A 123 3.02 11.31 -3.77
C SER A 123 4.12 12.37 -3.82
N LEU A 124 3.94 13.37 -4.69
CA LEU A 124 4.78 14.57 -4.76
C LEU A 124 4.43 15.59 -3.65
N CYS A 125 3.26 15.43 -3.01
CA CYS A 125 2.92 16.11 -1.76
C CYS A 125 3.99 15.91 -0.68
N TRP A 126 4.35 16.92 0.09
CA TRP A 126 4.59 18.28 -0.42
C TRP A 126 6.09 18.55 -0.58
N TRP A 127 6.91 17.51 -0.46
CA TRP A 127 8.35 17.58 -0.60
C TRP A 127 8.79 18.08 -1.96
N ALA A 128 8.09 17.72 -3.04
CA ALA A 128 8.49 18.13 -4.39
C ALA A 128 8.26 19.63 -4.65
N ASN A 129 7.38 20.30 -3.89
CA ASN A 129 7.25 21.76 -3.91
C ASN A 129 8.51 22.46 -3.37
N VAL A 130 9.25 21.82 -2.46
CA VAL A 130 10.55 22.31 -1.93
C VAL A 130 11.71 21.78 -2.79
N VAL A 131 11.86 20.46 -2.83
CA VAL A 131 12.99 19.73 -3.43
C VAL A 131 13.04 19.87 -4.95
N GLY A 132 11.89 20.04 -5.62
CA GLY A 132 11.86 20.35 -7.05
C GLY A 132 12.51 21.69 -7.41
N GLY A 133 12.65 22.59 -6.43
CA GLY A 133 13.35 23.88 -6.55
C GLY A 133 14.80 23.87 -6.06
N TRP A 134 15.33 22.73 -5.58
CA TRP A 134 16.75 22.59 -5.24
C TRP A 134 17.64 22.60 -6.50
N SER A 135 18.95 22.79 -6.32
CA SER A 135 19.93 22.74 -7.41
C SER A 135 19.85 21.43 -8.21
N ASP A 136 20.09 21.52 -9.53
CA ASP A 136 19.96 20.39 -10.47
C ASP A 136 20.66 19.11 -9.97
N ALA A 137 21.87 19.26 -9.44
CA ALA A 137 22.65 18.13 -8.91
C ALA A 137 21.96 17.39 -7.75
N LYS A 138 21.16 18.08 -6.92
CA LYS A 138 20.42 17.48 -5.80
C LYS A 138 19.08 16.92 -6.27
N ARG A 139 18.30 17.67 -7.05
CA ARG A 139 16.97 17.23 -7.52
C ARG A 139 17.05 16.08 -8.52
N GLU A 140 18.06 16.05 -9.40
CA GLU A 140 18.30 14.90 -10.29
C GLU A 140 18.80 13.66 -9.55
N ALA A 141 19.63 13.82 -8.50
CA ALA A 141 20.05 12.71 -7.66
C ALA A 141 18.87 12.10 -6.88
N ILE A 142 17.94 12.93 -6.41
CA ILE A 142 16.70 12.47 -5.75
C ILE A 142 15.75 11.79 -6.75
N ALA A 143 15.58 12.35 -7.95
CA ALA A 143 14.80 11.70 -9.00
C ALA A 143 15.40 10.35 -9.43
N ASP A 144 16.73 10.24 -9.50
CA ASP A 144 17.46 8.98 -9.69
C ASP A 144 17.16 7.98 -8.56
N LEU A 145 17.22 8.40 -7.29
CA LEU A 145 16.98 7.51 -6.15
C LEU A 145 15.54 7.00 -6.07
N LEU A 146 14.55 7.78 -6.51
CA LEU A 146 13.15 7.37 -6.47
C LEU A 146 12.72 6.59 -7.73
N PHE A 147 12.99 7.13 -8.92
CA PHE A 147 12.33 6.68 -10.15
C PHE A 147 13.24 5.88 -11.11
N ASP A 148 14.57 6.02 -11.04
CA ASP A 148 15.47 5.24 -11.92
C ASP A 148 15.54 3.76 -11.44
N PRO A 149 15.23 2.76 -12.29
CA PRO A 149 15.17 1.36 -11.88
C PRO A 149 16.54 0.74 -11.59
N VAL A 150 17.63 1.30 -12.12
CA VAL A 150 19.00 0.84 -11.93
C VAL A 150 19.60 1.48 -10.69
N LYS A 151 19.54 2.81 -10.59
CA LYS A 151 20.16 3.60 -9.52
C LYS A 151 19.34 3.63 -8.22
N GLY A 152 18.01 3.69 -8.35
CA GLY A 152 17.09 3.97 -7.27
C GLY A 152 16.14 2.83 -6.93
N LEU A 153 14.96 3.16 -6.41
CA LEU A 153 13.87 2.22 -6.16
C LEU A 153 13.15 1.78 -7.45
N GLY A 154 13.21 2.61 -8.50
CA GLY A 154 12.49 2.37 -9.74
C GLY A 154 10.97 2.49 -9.59
N LEU A 155 10.48 3.42 -8.74
CA LEU A 155 9.04 3.69 -8.63
C LEU A 155 8.49 4.03 -10.02
N ASN A 156 7.40 3.37 -10.43
CA ASN A 156 6.80 3.56 -11.74
C ASN A 156 5.46 4.32 -11.68
N LEU A 157 5.01 4.66 -10.48
CA LEU A 157 3.79 5.41 -10.20
C LEU A 157 4.14 6.72 -9.47
N VAL A 158 3.52 7.82 -9.90
CA VAL A 158 3.70 9.15 -9.30
C VAL A 158 2.35 9.86 -9.18
N ARG A 159 2.02 10.32 -7.96
CA ARG A 159 0.82 11.13 -7.69
C ARG A 159 1.20 12.61 -7.62
N TYR A 160 0.57 13.45 -8.43
CA TYR A 160 0.82 14.88 -8.53
C TYR A 160 -0.35 15.68 -7.94
N ASN A 161 -0.08 16.54 -6.95
CA ASN A 161 -1.11 17.40 -6.37
C ASN A 161 -1.32 18.64 -7.23
N ILE A 162 -2.49 18.75 -7.85
CA ILE A 162 -3.01 20.01 -8.38
C ILE A 162 -3.34 20.87 -7.17
N GLY A 163 -2.43 21.78 -6.81
CA GLY A 163 -2.65 22.71 -5.70
C GLY A 163 -3.95 23.50 -5.89
N GLY A 164 -4.66 23.70 -4.78
CA GLY A 164 -5.66 24.76 -4.72
C GLY A 164 -4.95 26.12 -4.69
N GLY A 165 -3.87 26.21 -3.92
CA GLY A 165 -3.27 27.49 -3.56
C GLY A 165 -4.11 28.22 -2.51
N ASP A 166 -3.43 28.84 -1.57
CA ASP A 166 -4.05 29.54 -0.43
C ASP A 166 -4.12 31.07 -0.68
N ALA A 167 -4.86 31.80 0.16
CA ALA A 167 -5.00 33.25 0.00
C ALA A 167 -3.64 33.98 0.14
N PRO A 168 -3.34 35.02 -0.67
CA PRO A 168 -2.00 35.65 -0.69
C PRO A 168 -1.54 36.28 0.63
N ASP A 169 -2.47 36.63 1.52
CA ASP A 169 -2.21 37.17 2.85
C ASP A 169 -2.02 36.08 3.92
N HIS A 170 -2.55 34.87 3.75
CA HIS A 170 -2.34 33.74 4.68
C HIS A 170 -0.88 33.31 4.83
N LYS A 171 -0.46 32.99 6.06
CA LYS A 171 0.94 32.62 6.41
C LYS A 171 1.04 31.41 7.37
N HIS A 172 0.00 30.58 7.42
CA HIS A 172 -0.09 29.43 8.36
C HIS A 172 0.39 28.09 7.78
N MET A 173 0.48 27.96 6.45
CA MET A 173 0.91 26.73 5.78
C MET A 173 2.33 26.30 6.18
N ARG A 174 2.55 24.99 6.40
CA ARG A 174 3.87 24.42 6.69
C ARG A 174 4.78 24.54 5.47
N VAL A 175 6.10 24.47 5.68
CA VAL A 175 7.05 24.52 4.56
C VAL A 175 6.80 23.36 3.59
N GLY A 176 6.69 23.66 2.30
CA GLY A 176 6.19 22.76 1.26
C GLY A 176 4.66 22.70 1.13
N GLY A 177 3.92 22.74 2.24
CA GLY A 177 2.45 22.59 2.26
C GLY A 177 1.66 23.70 1.55
N ALA A 178 2.28 24.86 1.30
CA ALA A 178 1.73 25.90 0.42
C ALA A 178 1.99 25.55 -1.06
N VAL A 179 1.29 24.57 -1.62
CA VAL A 179 1.35 24.28 -3.06
C VAL A 179 0.61 25.37 -3.84
N PRO A 180 1.23 26.02 -4.84
CA PRO A 180 0.56 27.04 -5.63
C PRO A 180 -0.41 26.41 -6.64
N GLY A 181 -1.66 26.89 -6.66
CA GLY A 181 -2.63 26.56 -7.70
C GLY A 181 -2.44 27.38 -8.97
N TYR A 182 -3.00 26.90 -10.08
CA TYR A 182 -2.80 27.48 -11.42
C TYR A 182 -3.63 28.73 -11.72
N LYS A 183 -4.49 29.19 -10.80
CA LYS A 183 -5.42 30.31 -11.05
C LYS A 183 -5.66 31.13 -9.77
N ALA A 184 -5.28 32.41 -9.77
CA ALA A 184 -5.25 33.23 -8.55
C ALA A 184 -6.63 33.72 -8.05
N ALA A 185 -7.63 33.80 -8.94
CA ALA A 185 -9.01 34.20 -8.67
C ALA A 185 -9.94 33.71 -9.79
N ALA A 186 -11.27 33.77 -9.60
CA ALA A 186 -12.27 33.31 -10.56
C ALA A 186 -12.06 33.86 -11.99
N GLU A 187 -11.84 35.18 -12.12
CA GLU A 187 -11.63 35.86 -13.41
C GLU A 187 -10.15 36.02 -13.81
N ALA A 188 -9.21 35.44 -13.02
CA ALA A 188 -7.79 35.51 -13.36
C ALA A 188 -7.46 34.58 -14.54
N PRO A 189 -6.50 34.94 -15.41
CA PRO A 189 -5.94 33.98 -16.36
C PRO A 189 -5.22 32.85 -15.62
N TYR A 190 -5.09 31.69 -16.27
CA TYR A 190 -4.23 30.62 -15.78
C TYR A 190 -2.75 31.04 -15.80
N ASP A 191 -2.06 30.86 -14.68
CA ASP A 191 -0.60 31.00 -14.59
C ASP A 191 0.05 29.61 -14.71
N TRP A 192 0.31 29.20 -15.94
CA TRP A 192 1.02 27.95 -16.23
C TRP A 192 2.51 27.95 -15.79
N SER A 193 3.04 29.07 -15.27
CA SER A 193 4.37 29.08 -14.64
C SER A 193 4.34 28.63 -13.18
N ALA A 194 3.19 28.73 -12.50
CA ALA A 194 2.96 28.23 -11.15
C ALA A 194 3.36 26.74 -11.01
N ASP A 195 3.71 26.32 -9.80
CA ASP A 195 4.17 24.97 -9.45
C ASP A 195 5.26 24.38 -10.37
N ALA A 196 6.26 25.19 -10.71
CA ALA A 196 7.43 24.71 -11.46
C ALA A 196 8.16 23.55 -10.76
N ASN A 197 8.10 23.48 -9.43
CA ASN A 197 8.87 22.57 -8.60
C ASN A 197 8.29 21.13 -8.63
N GLN A 198 7.01 20.92 -8.30
CA GLN A 198 6.45 19.57 -8.42
C GLN A 198 6.36 19.13 -9.90
N ARG A 199 6.06 20.05 -10.83
CA ARG A 199 6.02 19.74 -12.28
C ARG A 199 7.37 19.27 -12.81
N TRP A 200 8.48 19.89 -12.39
CA TRP A 200 9.82 19.40 -12.71
C TRP A 200 10.02 17.96 -12.21
N MET A 201 9.62 17.67 -10.96
CA MET A 201 9.78 16.33 -10.38
C MET A 201 8.91 15.28 -11.07
N LEU A 202 7.69 15.65 -11.50
CA LEU A 202 6.83 14.78 -12.33
C LEU A 202 7.49 14.44 -13.67
N GLN A 203 8.04 15.43 -14.37
CA GLN A 203 8.74 15.22 -15.64
C GLN A 203 10.02 14.37 -15.44
N ALA A 204 10.77 14.63 -14.36
CA ALA A 204 11.95 13.87 -13.99
C ALA A 204 11.65 12.40 -13.62
N ALA A 205 10.45 12.13 -13.07
CA ALA A 205 9.94 10.79 -12.82
C ALA A 205 9.55 10.05 -14.11
N ILE A 206 8.77 10.70 -14.98
CA ILE A 206 8.34 10.16 -16.28
C ILE A 206 9.57 9.81 -17.14
N ALA A 207 10.55 10.70 -17.21
CA ALA A 207 11.81 10.49 -17.93
C ALA A 207 12.64 9.29 -17.44
N ARG A 208 12.39 8.80 -16.21
CA ARG A 208 13.05 7.65 -15.60
C ARG A 208 12.25 6.35 -15.65
N GLY A 209 11.03 6.41 -16.19
CA GLY A 209 10.15 5.23 -16.37
C GLY A 209 8.89 5.22 -15.52
N ALA A 210 8.52 6.33 -14.87
CA ALA A 210 7.18 6.46 -14.29
C ALA A 210 6.13 6.48 -15.41
N ASN A 211 5.32 5.42 -15.47
CA ASN A 211 4.34 5.17 -16.52
C ASN A 211 2.89 5.09 -15.99
N LEU A 212 2.70 5.23 -14.67
CA LEU A 212 1.42 5.42 -14.02
C LEU A 212 1.39 6.82 -13.39
N THR A 213 0.66 7.72 -14.04
CA THR A 213 0.53 9.12 -13.65
C THR A 213 -0.88 9.37 -13.10
N GLU A 214 -0.96 9.80 -11.84
CA GLU A 214 -2.21 10.27 -11.23
C GLU A 214 -2.10 11.75 -10.87
N ALA A 215 -3.12 12.53 -11.21
CA ALA A 215 -3.34 13.83 -10.62
C ALA A 215 -4.34 13.69 -9.47
N PHE A 216 -4.20 14.48 -8.42
CA PHE A 216 -5.21 14.58 -7.37
C PHE A 216 -5.25 15.98 -6.77
N ALA A 217 -6.25 16.29 -5.95
CA ALA A 217 -6.39 17.60 -5.32
C ALA A 217 -6.69 17.49 -3.81
N ASN A 218 -5.82 18.06 -2.98
CA ASN A 218 -6.07 18.15 -1.54
C ASN A 218 -7.22 19.11 -1.19
N SER A 219 -7.43 20.15 -2.01
CA SER A 219 -8.42 21.19 -1.77
C SER A 219 -8.77 21.95 -3.06
N PRO A 220 -9.99 22.52 -3.18
CA PRO A 220 -10.26 23.55 -4.16
C PRO A 220 -9.38 24.79 -3.98
N PRO A 221 -9.14 25.58 -5.04
CA PRO A 221 -8.54 26.90 -4.91
C PRO A 221 -9.25 27.77 -3.88
N TRP A 222 -8.50 28.54 -3.07
CA TRP A 222 -9.04 29.27 -1.92
C TRP A 222 -10.28 30.14 -2.23
N TRP A 223 -10.36 30.73 -3.42
CA TRP A 223 -11.48 31.56 -3.89
C TRP A 223 -12.74 30.77 -4.30
N MET A 224 -12.63 29.44 -4.50
CA MET A 224 -13.76 28.50 -4.58
C MET A 224 -14.19 28.00 -3.19
N THR A 225 -13.49 28.35 -2.10
CA THR A 225 -13.80 27.83 -0.76
C THR A 225 -14.76 28.74 0.03
N LYS A 226 -15.47 28.16 0.99
CA LYS A 226 -16.37 28.84 1.94
C LYS A 226 -15.62 29.59 3.03
N SER A 227 -14.42 29.13 3.41
CA SER A 227 -13.57 29.80 4.40
C SER A 227 -12.68 30.90 3.83
N GLY A 228 -12.46 30.91 2.51
CA GLY A 228 -11.40 31.70 1.87
C GLY A 228 -9.99 31.10 2.05
N CYS A 229 -9.88 29.87 2.56
CA CYS A 229 -8.62 29.21 2.92
C CYS A 229 -8.57 27.79 2.33
N SER A 230 -7.47 27.42 1.68
CA SER A 230 -7.35 26.06 1.10
C SER A 230 -7.08 24.97 2.14
N ALA A 231 -6.80 25.32 3.41
CA ALA A 231 -6.58 24.37 4.50
C ALA A 231 -7.85 23.69 5.05
N GLY A 232 -9.03 24.28 4.79
CA GLY A 232 -10.31 23.68 5.15
C GLY A 232 -11.36 24.69 5.62
N ALA A 233 -12.48 24.16 6.12
CA ALA A 233 -13.65 24.95 6.52
C ALA A 233 -13.46 25.60 7.91
N GLN A 234 -14.27 26.61 8.25
CA GLN A 234 -14.23 27.19 9.61
C GLN A 234 -14.70 26.16 10.66
N ASP A 235 -15.76 25.41 10.35
CA ASP A 235 -16.15 24.17 11.03
C ASP A 235 -15.67 22.97 10.20
N PRO A 236 -14.70 22.16 10.66
CA PRO A 236 -14.17 21.03 9.91
C PRO A 236 -15.12 19.83 9.81
N ASN A 237 -16.36 19.94 10.27
CA ASN A 237 -17.42 18.97 10.01
C ASN A 237 -18.21 19.28 8.73
N GLN A 238 -18.00 20.45 8.12
CA GLN A 238 -18.65 20.90 6.88
C GLN A 238 -17.70 20.81 5.69
N SER A 239 -18.25 20.70 4.47
CA SER A 239 -17.44 20.80 3.25
C SER A 239 -16.97 22.23 3.02
N ASN A 240 -15.72 22.40 2.60
CA ASN A 240 -15.14 23.71 2.34
C ASN A 240 -15.38 24.22 0.91
N LEU A 241 -15.77 23.37 -0.04
CA LEU A 241 -16.14 23.83 -1.38
C LEU A 241 -17.43 24.67 -1.31
N ARG A 242 -17.46 25.82 -2.00
CA ARG A 242 -18.67 26.61 -2.21
C ARG A 242 -19.70 25.82 -3.01
N ASP A 243 -20.97 25.94 -2.62
CA ASP A 243 -22.05 25.16 -3.23
C ASP A 243 -22.32 25.56 -4.70
N ASP A 244 -21.88 26.75 -5.11
CA ASP A 244 -21.95 27.28 -6.48
C ASP A 244 -20.67 27.07 -7.31
N CYS A 245 -19.60 26.47 -6.77
CA CYS A 245 -18.33 26.22 -7.48
C CYS A 245 -18.06 24.74 -7.78
N CYS A 246 -19.06 23.86 -7.75
CA CYS A 246 -18.88 22.43 -7.98
C CYS A 246 -18.41 22.13 -9.43
N ASP A 247 -19.11 22.71 -10.41
CA ASP A 247 -18.78 22.57 -11.83
C ASP A 247 -17.49 23.34 -12.19
N ASP A 248 -17.28 24.52 -11.60
CA ASP A 248 -16.03 25.30 -11.75
C ASP A 248 -14.79 24.53 -11.28
N PHE A 249 -14.89 23.81 -10.15
CA PHE A 249 -13.78 23.02 -9.62
C PHE A 249 -13.48 21.80 -10.51
N ALA A 250 -14.52 21.10 -10.96
CA ALA A 250 -14.39 20.02 -11.94
C ALA A 250 -13.74 20.51 -13.26
N ALA A 251 -14.17 21.67 -13.77
CA ALA A 251 -13.60 22.30 -14.95
C ALA A 251 -12.14 22.72 -14.75
N TYR A 252 -11.78 23.29 -13.59
CA TYR A 252 -10.40 23.65 -13.23
C TYR A 252 -9.47 22.44 -13.24
N LEU A 253 -9.85 21.34 -12.59
CA LEU A 253 -9.04 20.13 -12.57
C LEU A 253 -8.87 19.53 -13.97
N ALA A 254 -9.95 19.52 -14.78
CA ALA A 254 -9.91 19.01 -16.14
C ALA A 254 -9.11 19.91 -17.11
N ASP A 255 -9.16 21.23 -16.95
CA ASP A 255 -8.33 22.20 -17.68
C ASP A 255 -6.83 21.99 -17.38
N VAL A 256 -6.47 21.80 -16.10
CA VAL A 256 -5.08 21.53 -15.71
C VAL A 256 -4.59 20.21 -16.30
N VAL A 257 -5.37 19.12 -16.18
CA VAL A 257 -5.00 17.82 -16.78
C VAL A 257 -4.90 17.89 -18.31
N ALA A 258 -5.77 18.67 -18.98
CA ALA A 258 -5.64 18.94 -20.41
C ALA A 258 -4.34 19.68 -20.75
N HIS A 259 -3.96 20.73 -19.99
CA HIS A 259 -2.72 21.45 -20.22
C HIS A 259 -1.48 20.55 -20.05
N PHE A 260 -1.47 19.70 -19.02
CA PHE A 260 -0.42 18.71 -18.80
C PHE A 260 -0.28 17.71 -19.96
N ARG A 261 -1.39 17.25 -20.54
CA ARG A 261 -1.41 16.43 -21.77
C ARG A 261 -0.87 17.20 -22.97
N ASP A 262 -1.46 18.37 -23.27
CA ASP A 262 -1.38 19.02 -24.57
C ASP A 262 -0.17 19.96 -24.73
N ALA A 263 0.23 20.64 -23.65
CA ALA A 263 1.36 21.59 -23.68
C ALA A 263 2.67 20.99 -23.15
N TRP A 264 2.59 20.00 -22.24
CA TRP A 264 3.77 19.46 -21.55
C TRP A 264 4.05 17.97 -21.81
N GLY A 265 3.19 17.27 -22.56
CA GLY A 265 3.41 15.87 -22.92
C GLY A 265 3.40 14.91 -21.74
N ALA A 266 2.79 15.31 -20.62
CA ALA A 266 2.74 14.57 -19.36
C ALA A 266 1.27 14.23 -19.00
N PRO A 267 0.58 13.40 -19.80
CA PRO A 267 -0.81 13.04 -19.54
C PRO A 267 -0.96 12.29 -18.22
N PHE A 268 -2.04 12.57 -17.50
CA PHE A 268 -2.46 11.77 -16.35
C PHE A 268 -3.37 10.64 -16.81
N GLY A 269 -3.04 9.41 -16.42
CA GLY A 269 -3.90 8.24 -16.64
C GLY A 269 -5.17 8.31 -15.80
N THR A 270 -5.08 8.91 -14.60
CA THR A 270 -6.24 9.12 -13.71
C THR A 270 -6.21 10.45 -12.96
N LEU A 271 -7.39 10.92 -12.54
CA LEU A 271 -7.58 12.11 -11.72
C LEU A 271 -8.52 11.79 -10.54
N ASP A 272 -8.09 12.07 -9.31
CA ASP A 272 -8.93 12.02 -8.10
C ASP A 272 -9.28 13.45 -7.62
N PRO A 273 -10.56 13.89 -7.62
CA PRO A 273 -10.93 15.23 -7.17
C PRO A 273 -11.01 15.38 -5.64
N LEU A 274 -10.61 14.34 -4.88
CA LEU A 274 -10.75 14.25 -3.44
C LEU A 274 -9.40 13.92 -2.77
N ASN A 275 -9.31 14.17 -1.47
CA ASN A 275 -8.28 13.62 -0.60
C ASN A 275 -8.84 13.54 0.83
N GLU A 276 -8.88 12.35 1.41
CA GLU A 276 -9.42 12.07 2.75
C GLU A 276 -10.78 12.75 3.07
N PRO A 277 -11.78 12.67 2.17
CA PRO A 277 -12.95 13.55 2.20
C PRO A 277 -13.86 13.34 3.41
N GLY A 278 -13.81 12.20 4.09
CA GLY A 278 -14.50 11.94 5.36
C GLY A 278 -13.84 12.57 6.60
N GLY A 279 -12.64 13.17 6.47
CA GLY A 279 -11.88 13.73 7.59
C GLY A 279 -12.59 14.88 8.31
N ASN A 280 -12.39 14.98 9.64
CA ASN A 280 -12.94 16.05 10.48
C ASN A 280 -11.86 16.99 11.06
N TRP A 281 -10.68 17.02 10.43
CA TRP A 281 -9.53 17.86 10.77
C TRP A 281 -9.24 18.96 9.74
N TRP A 282 -9.93 18.96 8.58
CA TRP A 282 -9.79 19.95 7.51
C TRP A 282 -10.41 21.29 7.90
N GLN A 283 -9.61 22.10 8.59
CA GLN A 283 -10.01 23.40 9.13
C GLN A 283 -9.19 24.54 8.51
N ALA A 284 -9.80 25.72 8.39
CA ALA A 284 -9.10 26.95 8.05
C ALA A 284 -7.90 27.22 8.99
N GLU A 285 -6.90 27.94 8.48
CA GLU A 285 -5.66 28.30 9.20
C GLU A 285 -4.79 27.12 9.68
N LYS A 286 -5.01 25.89 9.17
CA LYS A 286 -4.10 24.75 9.43
C LYS A 286 -2.88 24.78 8.51
N GLY A 287 -1.87 24.01 8.88
CA GLY A 287 -0.56 23.98 8.21
C GLY A 287 -0.51 23.26 6.87
N GLN A 288 -1.63 22.91 6.23
CA GLN A 288 -1.66 22.18 4.95
C GLN A 288 -3.01 22.31 4.25
N GLU A 289 -3.04 22.10 2.93
CA GLU A 289 -4.26 21.98 2.14
C GLU A 289 -5.16 20.83 2.63
N GLY A 290 -6.48 20.99 2.50
CA GLY A 290 -7.47 19.95 2.81
C GLY A 290 -8.92 20.39 2.62
N CYS A 291 -9.78 19.49 2.12
CA CYS A 291 -11.22 19.75 2.01
C CYS A 291 -12.06 18.50 2.30
N ARG A 292 -12.97 18.62 3.27
CA ARG A 292 -13.99 17.60 3.57
C ARG A 292 -15.07 17.58 2.48
N PHE A 293 -15.63 16.40 2.19
CA PHE A 293 -16.83 16.23 1.36
C PHE A 293 -17.70 15.10 1.91
N ASP A 294 -18.99 15.35 2.11
CA ASP A 294 -19.97 14.27 2.35
C ASP A 294 -20.26 13.49 1.06
N ALA A 295 -20.81 12.27 1.17
CA ALA A 295 -21.03 11.41 0.00
C ALA A 295 -21.92 12.05 -1.09
N PRO A 296 -22.99 12.82 -0.78
CA PRO A 296 -23.74 13.56 -1.79
C PRO A 296 -22.91 14.63 -2.51
N SER A 297 -21.97 15.30 -1.81
CA SER A 297 -21.11 16.32 -2.42
C SER A 297 -19.95 15.72 -3.23
N GLN A 298 -19.45 14.54 -2.81
CA GLN A 298 -18.57 13.73 -3.64
C GLN A 298 -19.27 13.34 -4.94
N ALA A 299 -20.48 12.78 -4.87
CA ALA A 299 -21.22 12.35 -6.06
C ALA A 299 -21.45 13.48 -7.08
N ARG A 300 -21.87 14.68 -6.62
CA ARG A 300 -21.98 15.87 -7.50
C ARG A 300 -20.65 16.22 -8.17
N LEU A 301 -19.54 16.23 -7.43
CA LEU A 301 -18.22 16.57 -7.95
C LEU A 301 -17.68 15.51 -8.94
N LEU A 302 -17.97 14.23 -8.69
CA LEU A 302 -17.61 13.13 -9.60
C LEU A 302 -18.39 13.20 -10.92
N ASN A 303 -19.69 13.50 -10.86
CA ASN A 303 -20.54 13.68 -12.05
C ASN A 303 -20.12 14.92 -12.86
N ALA A 304 -19.85 16.04 -12.17
CA ALA A 304 -19.32 17.25 -12.80
C ALA A 304 -17.94 17.00 -13.45
N LEU A 305 -17.05 16.25 -12.80
CA LEU A 305 -15.74 15.91 -13.36
C LEU A 305 -15.87 14.98 -14.57
N ALA A 306 -16.75 13.99 -14.54
CA ALA A 306 -17.02 13.11 -15.67
C ALA A 306 -17.50 13.89 -16.90
N ALA A 307 -18.36 14.90 -16.70
CA ALA A 307 -18.79 15.82 -17.75
C ALA A 307 -17.62 16.68 -18.27
N ALA A 308 -16.83 17.29 -17.38
CA ALA A 308 -15.72 18.18 -17.75
C ALA A 308 -14.58 17.45 -18.52
N LEU A 309 -14.24 16.22 -18.10
CA LEU A 309 -13.26 15.37 -18.80
C LEU A 309 -13.76 14.95 -20.19
N LYS A 310 -15.03 14.57 -20.29
CA LYS A 310 -15.70 14.18 -21.55
C LYS A 310 -15.80 15.33 -22.54
N GLU A 311 -16.13 16.54 -22.07
CA GLU A 311 -16.15 17.77 -22.87
C GLU A 311 -14.79 18.06 -23.52
N ARG A 312 -13.71 17.89 -22.76
CA ARG A 312 -12.31 18.11 -23.21
C ARG A 312 -11.72 16.94 -24.00
N GLY A 313 -12.49 15.87 -24.21
CA GLY A 313 -12.02 14.64 -24.87
C GLY A 313 -10.80 14.04 -24.17
N LEU A 314 -10.77 14.05 -22.84
CA LEU A 314 -9.67 13.50 -22.04
C LEU A 314 -9.82 11.98 -21.87
N PRO A 315 -8.76 11.19 -22.09
CA PRO A 315 -8.75 9.75 -21.84
C PRO A 315 -8.48 9.38 -20.38
N THR A 316 -8.35 10.39 -19.50
CA THR A 316 -8.09 10.25 -18.07
C THR A 316 -9.30 9.63 -17.37
N GLU A 317 -9.11 8.52 -16.66
CA GLU A 317 -10.17 7.88 -15.86
C GLU A 317 -10.30 8.57 -14.48
N ILE A 318 -11.46 8.47 -13.83
CA ILE A 318 -11.63 9.02 -12.46
C ILE A 318 -11.21 7.98 -11.41
N SER A 319 -10.36 8.41 -10.48
CA SER A 319 -10.16 7.76 -9.17
C SER A 319 -11.01 8.45 -8.10
N ALA A 320 -11.43 7.69 -7.09
CA ALA A 320 -12.11 8.19 -5.88
C ALA A 320 -12.14 7.07 -4.81
N PRO A 321 -12.45 7.34 -3.53
CA PRO A 321 -12.58 8.64 -2.87
C PRO A 321 -11.30 9.16 -2.18
N ASP A 322 -10.15 8.48 -2.31
CA ASP A 322 -8.99 8.68 -1.41
C ASP A 322 -9.40 8.66 0.09
N ALA A 323 -10.19 7.67 0.50
CA ALA A 323 -10.64 7.59 1.89
C ALA A 323 -9.47 7.32 2.84
N HIS A 324 -9.37 8.10 3.93
CA HIS A 324 -8.34 7.98 4.97
C HIS A 324 -8.33 6.62 5.72
N SER A 325 -9.31 5.76 5.47
CA SER A 325 -9.40 4.41 6.03
C SER A 325 -10.27 3.49 5.19
N PHE A 326 -10.06 2.18 5.33
CA PHE A 326 -10.89 1.15 4.71
C PHE A 326 -12.36 1.23 5.13
N ASP A 327 -12.60 1.59 6.40
CA ASP A 327 -13.94 1.62 6.98
C ASP A 327 -14.78 2.78 6.40
N TRP A 328 -14.14 3.90 6.01
CA TRP A 328 -14.81 5.04 5.40
C TRP A 328 -15.08 4.87 3.90
N LEU A 329 -14.22 4.16 3.15
CA LEU A 329 -14.42 3.97 1.71
C LEU A 329 -15.78 3.36 1.39
N ALA A 330 -16.13 2.27 2.08
CA ALA A 330 -17.42 1.60 1.87
C ALA A 330 -18.61 2.53 2.18
N GLY A 331 -18.49 3.37 3.22
CA GLY A 331 -19.50 4.39 3.55
C GLY A 331 -19.66 5.47 2.47
N HIS A 332 -18.56 5.90 1.85
CA HIS A 332 -18.57 6.87 0.76
C HIS A 332 -19.21 6.30 -0.52
N VAL A 333 -18.70 5.16 -1.03
CA VAL A 333 -19.17 4.55 -2.28
C VAL A 333 -20.65 4.13 -2.24
N ASN A 334 -21.12 3.66 -1.08
CA ASN A 334 -22.54 3.34 -0.87
C ASN A 334 -23.43 4.60 -0.81
N GLY A 335 -22.87 5.77 -0.49
CA GLY A 335 -23.59 7.04 -0.38
C GLY A 335 -23.64 7.86 -1.68
N TRP A 336 -23.01 7.39 -2.76
CA TRP A 336 -23.08 8.00 -4.09
C TRP A 336 -24.39 7.65 -4.83
N ASP A 337 -24.65 8.34 -5.94
CA ASP A 337 -25.62 7.90 -6.95
C ASP A 337 -24.99 6.93 -7.97
N ASP A 338 -25.82 6.37 -8.86
CA ASP A 338 -25.37 5.38 -9.84
C ASP A 338 -24.53 5.99 -10.98
N GLU A 339 -24.70 7.28 -11.28
CA GLU A 339 -23.88 7.98 -12.27
C GLU A 339 -22.46 8.17 -11.74
N ALA A 340 -22.32 8.60 -10.47
CA ALA A 340 -21.02 8.78 -9.83
C ALA A 340 -20.30 7.44 -9.60
N ARG A 341 -21.04 6.38 -9.23
CA ARG A 341 -20.48 5.01 -9.20
C ARG A 341 -19.98 4.55 -10.56
N ALA A 342 -20.71 4.83 -11.64
CA ALA A 342 -20.32 4.43 -13.00
C ALA A 342 -19.18 5.28 -13.60
N ALA A 343 -19.02 6.52 -13.12
CA ALA A 343 -17.96 7.43 -13.54
C ALA A 343 -16.57 7.06 -12.97
N VAL A 344 -16.52 6.49 -11.75
CA VAL A 344 -15.27 6.10 -11.08
C VAL A 344 -14.77 4.77 -11.62
N ALA A 345 -13.60 4.78 -12.27
CA ALA A 345 -12.98 3.57 -12.82
C ALA A 345 -12.12 2.82 -11.79
N ARG A 346 -11.49 3.56 -10.86
CA ARG A 346 -10.63 3.01 -9.81
C ARG A 346 -11.05 3.49 -8.42
N LEU A 347 -11.13 2.54 -7.49
CA LEU A 347 -11.22 2.83 -6.06
C LEU A 347 -9.81 3.05 -5.47
N ASN A 348 -9.65 4.18 -4.78
CA ASN A 348 -8.46 4.59 -4.07
C ASN A 348 -8.71 4.57 -2.55
N VAL A 349 -7.75 4.09 -1.75
CA VAL A 349 -7.84 4.09 -0.27
C VAL A 349 -6.49 4.31 0.40
N HIS A 350 -6.49 5.02 1.53
CA HIS A 350 -5.32 5.21 2.37
C HIS A 350 -5.27 4.13 3.47
N ALA A 351 -4.08 3.62 3.80
CA ALA A 351 -3.92 2.53 4.76
C ALA A 351 -3.65 2.98 6.22
N TYR A 352 -3.89 4.26 6.55
CA TYR A 352 -3.57 4.82 7.87
C TYR A 352 -4.30 4.15 9.04
N ASN A 353 -5.54 3.71 8.85
CA ASN A 353 -6.35 3.09 9.90
C ASN A 353 -7.51 2.25 9.32
N GLY A 354 -8.34 1.70 10.21
CA GLY A 354 -9.46 0.82 9.88
C GLY A 354 -9.08 -0.66 9.70
N GLN A 355 -10.08 -1.52 9.59
CA GLN A 355 -9.90 -2.98 9.53
C GLN A 355 -10.47 -3.62 8.27
N GLN A 356 -11.39 -2.97 7.58
CA GLN A 356 -12.20 -3.52 6.48
C GLN A 356 -11.47 -3.74 5.13
N ARG A 357 -10.22 -4.22 5.14
CA ARG A 357 -9.42 -4.48 3.95
C ARG A 357 -10.09 -5.46 2.98
N ALA A 358 -10.62 -6.57 3.51
CA ALA A 358 -11.27 -7.60 2.70
C ALA A 358 -12.61 -7.10 2.14
N GLU A 359 -13.35 -6.29 2.89
CA GLU A 359 -14.63 -5.71 2.49
C GLU A 359 -14.44 -4.67 1.38
N VAL A 360 -13.39 -3.85 1.46
CA VAL A 360 -12.98 -2.91 0.38
C VAL A 360 -12.56 -3.67 -0.88
N ARG A 361 -11.74 -4.72 -0.75
CA ARG A 361 -11.39 -5.60 -1.88
C ARG A 361 -12.64 -6.20 -2.53
N ASN A 362 -13.49 -6.84 -1.73
CA ASN A 362 -14.74 -7.46 -2.19
C ASN A 362 -15.69 -6.41 -2.82
N LEU A 363 -15.66 -5.15 -2.37
CA LEU A 363 -16.44 -4.05 -2.96
C LEU A 363 -15.92 -3.66 -4.34
N ALA A 364 -14.60 -3.47 -4.48
CA ALA A 364 -13.97 -3.22 -5.78
C ALA A 364 -14.25 -4.35 -6.78
N GLU A 365 -14.14 -5.61 -6.34
CA GLU A 365 -14.49 -6.81 -7.12
C GLU A 365 -15.96 -6.80 -7.58
N ARG A 366 -16.92 -6.51 -6.68
CA ARG A 366 -18.36 -6.44 -7.03
C ARG A 366 -18.70 -5.33 -8.02
N LEU A 367 -17.97 -4.22 -7.99
CA LEU A 367 -18.17 -3.09 -8.90
C LEU A 367 -17.32 -3.18 -10.18
N GLY A 368 -16.40 -4.15 -10.27
CA GLY A 368 -15.46 -4.29 -11.39
C GLY A 368 -14.33 -3.26 -11.42
N ASN A 369 -14.16 -2.47 -10.35
CA ASN A 369 -13.16 -1.42 -10.27
C ASN A 369 -11.73 -1.97 -10.13
N ARG A 370 -10.76 -1.18 -10.60
CA ARG A 370 -9.37 -1.30 -10.11
C ARG A 370 -9.33 -0.85 -8.65
N LEU A 371 -8.36 -1.35 -7.87
CA LEU A 371 -8.14 -0.96 -6.47
C LEU A 371 -6.67 -0.64 -6.25
N TRP A 372 -6.37 0.56 -5.77
CA TRP A 372 -5.03 0.99 -5.32
C TRP A 372 -5.04 1.34 -3.83
N MET A 373 -3.93 1.07 -3.16
CA MET A 373 -3.61 1.72 -1.89
C MET A 373 -2.84 3.01 -2.27
N SER A 374 -3.51 4.15 -2.19
CA SER A 374 -3.08 5.42 -2.79
C SER A 374 -2.24 6.30 -1.85
N GLU A 375 -2.24 6.03 -0.54
CA GLU A 375 -1.37 6.71 0.42
C GLU A 375 -1.22 5.96 1.75
N VAL A 376 0.03 5.75 2.19
CA VAL A 376 0.34 5.59 3.62
C VAL A 376 1.80 5.91 3.92
N ASP A 377 2.06 6.36 5.15
CA ASP A 377 3.35 6.17 5.81
C ASP A 377 3.16 5.99 7.33
N HIS A 378 4.16 5.41 7.99
CA HIS A 378 4.20 5.16 9.41
C HIS A 378 5.49 5.72 10.02
N ALA A 379 5.36 6.64 10.98
CA ALA A 379 6.48 7.23 11.73
C ALA A 379 7.29 6.24 12.57
N GLY A 380 6.79 5.02 12.77
CA GLY A 380 7.36 4.04 13.69
C GLY A 380 7.22 4.41 15.18
N ARG A 381 6.18 5.17 15.57
CA ARG A 381 5.91 5.53 16.98
C ARG A 381 5.76 4.29 17.87
N THR A 382 6.84 3.85 18.50
CA THR A 382 6.80 3.17 19.81
C THR A 382 7.17 4.18 20.90
N THR A 383 6.51 4.12 22.05
CA THR A 383 6.70 5.10 23.14
C THR A 383 8.12 5.05 23.69
N GLY A 384 8.82 6.19 23.69
CA GLY A 384 10.16 6.32 24.28
C GLY A 384 11.33 6.20 23.30
N HIS A 385 11.07 6.14 21.99
CA HIS A 385 12.12 6.24 20.97
C HIS A 385 12.35 7.69 20.55
N GLU A 386 13.60 7.99 20.21
CA GLU A 386 14.00 9.24 19.55
C GLU A 386 13.89 9.11 18.02
N HIS A 387 14.07 10.23 17.33
CA HIS A 387 14.33 10.27 15.90
C HIS A 387 15.65 9.53 15.57
N ASP A 388 15.65 8.70 14.53
CA ASP A 388 16.76 7.81 14.15
C ASP A 388 16.59 7.32 12.70
N HIS A 389 17.46 7.80 11.80
CA HIS A 389 17.45 7.43 10.38
C HIS A 389 17.69 5.93 10.16
N ASP A 390 18.52 5.30 10.98
CA ASP A 390 18.95 3.91 10.81
C ASP A 390 17.95 2.89 11.38
N SER A 391 16.94 3.35 12.12
CA SER A 391 16.05 2.53 12.92
C SER A 391 15.29 1.45 12.14
N MET A 392 15.43 0.20 12.54
CA MET A 392 14.62 -0.90 11.98
C MET A 392 13.15 -0.87 12.41
N ALA A 393 12.77 -0.14 13.47
CA ALA A 393 11.38 -0.10 13.95
C ALA A 393 10.37 0.51 12.94
N PRO A 394 10.59 1.72 12.37
CA PRO A 394 9.76 2.25 11.28
C PRO A 394 9.85 1.38 10.02
N ALA A 395 11.03 0.85 9.69
CA ALA A 395 11.23 -0.02 8.52
C ALA A 395 10.44 -1.34 8.57
N LEU A 396 10.43 -2.02 9.71
CA LEU A 396 9.64 -3.24 9.93
C LEU A 396 8.13 -2.93 9.96
N THR A 397 7.75 -1.77 10.49
CA THR A 397 6.34 -1.35 10.54
C THR A 397 5.81 -1.03 9.13
N LEU A 398 6.64 -0.43 8.27
CA LEU A 398 6.35 -0.28 6.84
C LEU A 398 6.25 -1.64 6.12
N ALA A 399 7.18 -2.57 6.36
CA ALA A 399 7.14 -3.89 5.72
C ALA A 399 5.93 -4.72 6.15
N GLU A 400 5.51 -4.63 7.42
CA GLU A 400 4.30 -5.25 7.94
C GLU A 400 3.03 -4.67 7.28
N ALA A 401 2.96 -3.35 7.11
CA ALA A 401 1.84 -2.70 6.41
C ALA A 401 1.76 -3.17 4.94
N ILE A 402 2.88 -3.13 4.20
CA ILE A 402 2.95 -3.59 2.81
C ILE A 402 2.48 -5.06 2.69
N VAL A 403 2.98 -5.96 3.52
CA VAL A 403 2.56 -7.38 3.50
C VAL A 403 1.07 -7.54 3.81
N ARG A 404 0.56 -6.87 4.85
CA ARG A 404 -0.85 -6.95 5.25
C ARG A 404 -1.78 -6.40 4.17
N ASP A 405 -1.45 -5.26 3.57
CA ASP A 405 -2.22 -4.67 2.48
C ASP A 405 -2.20 -5.58 1.24
N LEU A 406 -1.04 -6.07 0.82
CA LEU A 406 -0.92 -6.96 -0.34
C LEU A 406 -1.71 -8.26 -0.17
N ARG A 407 -1.77 -8.82 1.05
CA ARG A 407 -2.52 -10.05 1.35
C ARG A 407 -4.03 -9.81 1.47
N ASP A 408 -4.42 -8.80 2.24
CA ASP A 408 -5.81 -8.65 2.72
C ASP A 408 -6.63 -7.66 1.87
N LEU A 409 -6.02 -6.55 1.44
CA LEU A 409 -6.65 -5.54 0.57
C LEU A 409 -6.44 -5.89 -0.93
N GLN A 410 -5.35 -6.60 -1.25
CA GLN A 410 -4.96 -7.00 -2.61
C GLN A 410 -4.92 -5.86 -3.65
N PRO A 411 -4.36 -4.67 -3.30
CA PRO A 411 -4.32 -3.54 -4.22
C PRO A 411 -3.33 -3.82 -5.36
N ARG A 412 -3.67 -3.37 -6.57
CA ARG A 412 -2.80 -3.53 -7.75
C ARG A 412 -1.63 -2.56 -7.77
N ALA A 413 -1.72 -1.45 -7.06
CA ALA A 413 -0.57 -0.59 -6.79
C ALA A 413 -0.57 -0.15 -5.34
N TRP A 414 0.62 0.06 -4.81
CA TRP A 414 0.85 0.46 -3.42
C TRP A 414 1.72 1.72 -3.42
N VAL A 415 1.17 2.82 -2.90
CA VAL A 415 1.76 4.15 -2.96
C VAL A 415 2.15 4.64 -1.57
N PHE A 416 3.45 4.83 -1.38
CA PHE A 416 3.98 5.52 -0.21
C PHE A 416 3.49 6.97 -0.20
N TRP A 417 3.39 7.61 0.97
CA TRP A 417 3.05 9.03 1.09
C TRP A 417 4.18 9.93 0.55
N GLN A 418 4.66 10.90 1.33
CA GLN A 418 5.76 11.79 0.95
C GLN A 418 7.08 10.99 0.91
N ALA A 419 7.70 10.81 -0.26
CA ALA A 419 9.00 10.12 -0.34
C ALA A 419 10.10 10.80 0.50
N ILE A 420 9.98 12.09 0.74
CA ILE A 420 10.88 12.87 1.60
C ILE A 420 10.03 13.62 2.62
N GLU A 421 10.48 13.69 3.88
CA GLU A 421 9.90 14.57 4.90
C GLU A 421 10.95 15.58 5.38
N ASN A 422 10.49 16.69 5.95
CA ASN A 422 11.35 17.68 6.59
C ASN A 422 12.08 17.07 7.80
N GLU A 423 13.40 16.92 7.71
CA GLU A 423 14.27 16.43 8.78
C GLU A 423 13.99 17.16 10.10
N GLN A 424 13.81 18.48 10.03
CA GLN A 424 13.62 19.30 11.22
C GLN A 424 12.32 19.00 11.96
N TYR A 425 11.26 18.63 11.23
CA TYR A 425 9.99 18.18 11.82
C TYR A 425 10.12 16.76 12.39
N CYS A 426 10.80 15.86 11.69
CA CYS A 426 11.08 14.50 12.18
C CYS A 426 11.89 14.53 13.50
N VAL A 427 12.88 15.41 13.60
CA VAL A 427 13.66 15.66 14.83
C VAL A 427 12.79 16.24 15.95
N TRP A 428 12.06 17.35 15.70
CA TRP A 428 11.26 18.02 16.75
C TRP A 428 10.16 17.15 17.33
N TRP A 429 9.45 16.40 16.49
CA TRP A 429 8.30 15.60 16.91
C TRP A 429 8.65 14.13 17.24
N LYS A 430 9.91 13.73 17.02
CA LYS A 430 10.46 12.39 17.25
C LYS A 430 9.82 11.31 16.38
N PHE A 431 9.75 11.58 15.08
CA PHE A 431 9.22 10.69 14.06
C PHE A 431 10.29 10.36 13.02
N ASN A 432 10.05 9.26 12.29
CA ASN A 432 10.78 8.91 11.08
C ASN A 432 9.74 8.70 9.96
N TYR A 433 9.16 9.78 9.46
CA TYR A 433 8.31 9.81 8.26
C TYR A 433 9.19 10.03 7.01
N GLY A 434 8.79 9.58 5.82
CA GLY A 434 9.61 9.69 4.61
C GLY A 434 10.60 8.53 4.39
N LEU A 435 10.96 8.30 3.12
CA LEU A 435 12.03 7.36 2.72
C LEU A 435 13.41 8.03 2.86
N LEU A 436 13.46 9.32 2.54
CA LEU A 436 14.55 10.22 2.87
C LEU A 436 14.04 11.27 3.86
N HIS A 437 14.93 11.91 4.61
CA HIS A 437 14.65 13.19 5.26
C HIS A 437 15.47 14.28 4.56
N GLY A 438 14.95 15.51 4.44
CA GLY A 438 15.65 16.63 3.81
C GLY A 438 15.58 17.93 4.62
N ASP A 439 16.60 18.79 4.49
CA ASP A 439 16.57 20.15 5.04
C ASP A 439 15.66 21.06 4.20
N PHE A 440 14.42 21.26 4.65
CA PHE A 440 13.52 22.21 4.00
C PHE A 440 13.63 23.64 4.61
N MET A 441 14.44 23.84 5.65
CA MET A 441 14.36 25.01 6.53
C MET A 441 15.57 25.95 6.42
N HIS A 442 16.78 25.44 6.19
CA HIS A 442 18.03 26.21 6.27
C HIS A 442 18.69 26.45 4.90
N GLY A 443 18.22 25.78 3.86
CA GLY A 443 18.70 25.94 2.48
C GLY A 443 20.03 25.22 2.19
N THR A 444 20.37 24.18 2.94
CA THR A 444 21.60 23.38 2.68
C THR A 444 21.43 22.39 1.51
N GLU A 445 20.17 22.11 1.15
CA GLU A 445 19.77 21.03 0.22
C GLU A 445 20.30 19.64 0.64
N GLU A 446 20.65 19.45 1.91
CA GLU A 446 21.11 18.16 2.43
C GLU A 446 19.94 17.21 2.67
N TYR A 447 20.22 15.91 2.52
CA TYR A 447 19.25 14.85 2.73
C TYR A 447 19.92 13.57 3.23
N HIS A 448 19.16 12.77 3.96
CA HIS A 448 19.61 11.54 4.60
C HIS A 448 18.70 10.37 4.21
N PHE A 449 19.26 9.18 4.09
CA PHE A 449 18.48 7.96 3.86
C PHE A 449 17.90 7.44 5.17
N THR A 450 16.59 7.21 5.23
CA THR A 450 16.02 6.40 6.30
C THR A 450 16.10 4.92 5.97
N ARG A 451 16.08 4.08 7.00
CA ARG A 451 15.96 2.62 6.87
C ARG A 451 14.71 2.20 6.09
N LYS A 452 13.67 3.06 5.99
CA LYS A 452 12.47 2.81 5.18
C LYS A 452 12.71 2.84 3.67
N TYR A 453 13.64 3.65 3.15
CA TYR A 453 14.05 3.54 1.74
C TYR A 453 14.51 2.12 1.41
N SER A 454 15.32 1.54 2.30
CA SER A 454 15.81 0.16 2.19
C SER A 454 14.75 -0.90 2.52
N ALA A 455 13.62 -0.53 3.15
CA ALA A 455 12.49 -1.41 3.39
C ALA A 455 11.56 -1.47 2.17
N LEU A 456 11.12 -0.31 1.64
CA LEU A 456 10.32 -0.25 0.42
C LEU A 456 11.08 -0.88 -0.77
N GLY A 457 12.39 -0.67 -0.85
CA GLY A 457 13.25 -1.28 -1.87
C GLY A 457 13.27 -2.82 -1.86
N GLN A 458 13.00 -3.48 -0.73
CA GLN A 458 12.89 -4.96 -0.66
C GLN A 458 11.66 -5.47 -1.41
N PHE A 459 10.66 -4.62 -1.64
CA PHE A 459 9.50 -4.92 -2.49
C PHE A 459 9.68 -4.28 -3.87
N ALA A 460 9.78 -2.94 -3.95
CA ALA A 460 9.70 -2.18 -5.20
C ALA A 460 10.79 -2.53 -6.23
N LYS A 461 12.01 -2.90 -5.81
CA LYS A 461 13.08 -3.29 -6.76
C LYS A 461 12.93 -4.71 -7.30
N PHE A 462 12.16 -5.57 -6.64
CA PHE A 462 12.10 -7.01 -6.93
C PHE A 462 10.73 -7.49 -7.42
N VAL A 463 9.65 -6.83 -7.02
CA VAL A 463 8.28 -7.02 -7.52
C VAL A 463 7.97 -5.89 -8.50
N ARG A 464 8.03 -6.17 -9.80
CA ARG A 464 7.92 -5.15 -10.87
C ARG A 464 6.54 -5.20 -11.55
N PRO A 465 6.17 -4.22 -12.40
CA PRO A 465 4.90 -4.24 -13.12
C PRO A 465 4.69 -5.53 -13.94
N GLY A 466 3.55 -6.17 -13.74
CA GLY A 466 3.18 -7.47 -14.32
C GLY A 466 3.58 -8.69 -13.47
N TYR A 467 4.17 -8.52 -12.30
CA TYR A 467 4.35 -9.60 -11.32
C TYR A 467 2.98 -10.01 -10.73
N GLN A 468 2.67 -11.30 -10.79
CA GLN A 468 1.46 -11.93 -10.25
C GLN A 468 1.72 -12.37 -8.81
N MET A 469 0.90 -11.94 -7.84
CA MET A 469 0.97 -12.46 -6.46
C MET A 469 0.54 -13.92 -6.42
N ILE A 470 1.25 -14.73 -5.64
CA ILE A 470 0.92 -16.13 -5.32
C ILE A 470 0.86 -16.32 -3.80
N ASP A 471 0.12 -17.32 -3.34
CA ASP A 471 -0.12 -17.49 -1.90
C ASP A 471 1.11 -17.99 -1.13
N THR A 472 1.19 -17.56 0.14
CA THR A 472 2.14 -18.01 1.15
C THR A 472 1.44 -18.52 2.41
N GLY A 473 0.17 -18.15 2.62
CA GLY A 473 -0.55 -18.31 3.89
C GLY A 473 0.06 -17.55 5.08
N ALA A 474 1.11 -16.75 4.88
CA ALA A 474 1.92 -16.16 5.95
C ALA A 474 1.49 -14.73 6.31
N GLU A 475 1.67 -14.35 7.57
CA GLU A 475 1.45 -12.99 8.07
C GLU A 475 2.63 -12.05 7.79
N ASP A 476 3.79 -12.62 7.43
CA ASP A 476 5.07 -11.93 7.41
C ASP A 476 5.89 -12.14 6.12
N ALA A 477 5.33 -12.86 5.14
CA ALA A 477 5.97 -13.11 3.86
C ALA A 477 4.98 -13.13 2.69
N VAL A 478 5.37 -12.54 1.57
CA VAL A 478 4.62 -12.50 0.30
C VAL A 478 5.47 -12.98 -0.86
N ALA A 479 4.85 -13.66 -1.83
CA ALA A 479 5.53 -14.19 -3.00
C ALA A 479 4.86 -13.71 -4.29
N PHE A 480 5.68 -13.37 -5.29
CA PHE A 480 5.23 -12.89 -6.59
C PHE A 480 6.05 -13.52 -7.71
N VAL A 481 5.42 -13.80 -8.85
CA VAL A 481 6.07 -14.35 -10.05
C VAL A 481 5.74 -13.51 -11.28
N ASP A 482 6.75 -13.12 -12.04
CA ASP A 482 6.58 -12.65 -13.41
C ASP A 482 6.60 -13.84 -14.38
N TRP A 483 5.42 -14.32 -14.76
CA TRP A 483 5.28 -15.47 -15.68
C TRP A 483 5.89 -15.25 -17.07
N ARG A 484 6.28 -14.01 -17.43
CA ARG A 484 6.96 -13.69 -18.71
C ARG A 484 8.46 -14.01 -18.68
N SER A 485 9.14 -13.74 -17.56
CA SER A 485 10.59 -13.98 -17.37
C SER A 485 10.89 -15.21 -16.50
N GLY A 486 9.89 -15.71 -15.77
CA GLY A 486 10.08 -16.73 -14.74
C GLY A 486 10.71 -16.18 -13.45
N ALA A 487 10.88 -14.86 -13.29
CA ALA A 487 11.44 -14.31 -12.06
C ALA A 487 10.43 -14.41 -10.91
N LEU A 488 10.84 -15.04 -9.80
CA LEU A 488 10.09 -15.07 -8.54
C LEU A 488 10.78 -14.20 -7.52
N ALA A 489 10.01 -13.34 -6.85
CA ALA A 489 10.42 -12.56 -5.68
C ALA A 489 9.60 -12.99 -4.46
N LEU A 490 10.28 -13.47 -3.43
CA LEU A 490 9.72 -13.81 -2.12
C LEU A 490 10.28 -12.82 -1.10
N VAL A 491 9.43 -11.99 -0.51
CA VAL A 491 9.81 -11.00 0.51
C VAL A 491 9.31 -11.47 1.87
N SER A 492 10.17 -11.45 2.88
CA SER A 492 9.89 -11.83 4.26
C SER A 492 10.37 -10.75 5.22
N PHE A 493 9.65 -10.50 6.32
CA PHE A 493 10.15 -9.72 7.44
C PHE A 493 10.11 -10.50 8.76
N HIS A 494 11.01 -10.16 9.67
CA HIS A 494 11.08 -10.74 11.00
C HIS A 494 11.27 -9.65 12.04
N ARG A 495 10.26 -9.47 12.90
CA ARG A 495 10.27 -8.48 14.00
C ARG A 495 10.96 -8.97 15.28
N GLY A 496 11.30 -10.25 15.37
CA GLY A 496 11.85 -10.85 16.59
C GLY A 496 13.27 -10.37 16.92
N ASP A 497 13.62 -10.47 18.21
CA ASP A 497 14.90 -10.02 18.78
C ASP A 497 16.00 -11.10 18.78
N ALA A 498 15.73 -12.26 18.17
CA ALA A 498 16.69 -13.34 17.96
C ALA A 498 16.48 -13.97 16.56
N PRO A 499 17.52 -14.56 15.92
CA PRO A 499 17.37 -15.24 14.64
C PRO A 499 16.37 -16.39 14.69
N ARG A 500 15.59 -16.59 13.61
CA ARG A 500 14.69 -17.74 13.46
C ARG A 500 15.06 -18.63 12.28
N ALA A 501 14.67 -19.90 12.36
CA ALA A 501 14.75 -20.85 11.25
C ALA A 501 13.42 -20.87 10.48
N ARG A 502 13.48 -20.67 9.16
CA ARG A 502 12.32 -20.63 8.25
C ARG A 502 12.55 -21.62 7.11
N CYS A 503 11.49 -22.29 6.68
CA CYS A 503 11.50 -23.20 5.55
C CYS A 503 10.44 -22.72 4.55
N TYR A 504 10.84 -22.37 3.33
CA TYR A 504 9.89 -22.09 2.26
C TYR A 504 9.76 -23.34 1.38
N ASP A 505 8.60 -23.99 1.42
CA ASP A 505 8.28 -25.11 0.54
C ASP A 505 7.88 -24.56 -0.83
N LEU A 506 8.69 -24.87 -1.84
CA LEU A 506 8.52 -24.47 -3.23
C LEU A 506 8.02 -25.67 -4.08
N GLY A 507 7.46 -26.72 -3.47
CA GLY A 507 7.06 -27.96 -4.15
C GLY A 507 6.01 -27.79 -5.25
N THR A 508 5.23 -26.71 -5.22
CA THR A 508 4.30 -26.31 -6.29
C THR A 508 5.03 -25.79 -7.54
N LEU A 509 6.27 -25.32 -7.39
CA LEU A 509 7.08 -24.69 -8.44
C LEU A 509 8.04 -25.68 -9.10
N ARG A 510 8.50 -25.36 -10.31
CA ARG A 510 9.63 -26.01 -11.00
C ARG A 510 10.67 -24.95 -11.28
N LEU A 511 11.79 -25.01 -10.57
CA LEU A 511 12.85 -24.01 -10.64
C LEU A 511 13.80 -24.28 -11.81
N GLY A 512 14.33 -23.21 -12.43
CA GLY A 512 15.41 -23.31 -13.41
C GLY A 512 16.81 -23.46 -12.78
N LYS A 513 16.93 -23.17 -11.47
CA LYS A 513 18.16 -23.30 -10.68
C LYS A 513 17.80 -23.63 -9.23
N ASP A 514 18.50 -24.60 -8.62
CA ASP A 514 18.40 -24.97 -7.20
C ASP A 514 19.06 -23.93 -6.26
N ALA A 515 18.87 -22.63 -6.50
CA ALA A 515 19.42 -21.57 -5.65
C ALA A 515 18.57 -20.29 -5.69
N ALA A 516 18.55 -19.60 -4.55
CA ALA A 516 17.99 -18.27 -4.41
C ALA A 516 19.12 -17.24 -4.22
N GLU A 517 19.06 -16.14 -4.97
CA GLU A 517 19.73 -14.91 -4.55
C GLU A 517 19.05 -14.34 -3.31
N ARG A 518 19.78 -13.57 -2.50
CA ARG A 518 19.25 -13.01 -1.25
C ARG A 518 19.75 -11.60 -1.00
N TYR A 519 18.82 -10.71 -0.66
CA TYR A 519 19.08 -9.31 -0.30
C TYR A 519 18.48 -9.05 1.08
N ARG A 520 19.20 -8.36 1.98
CA ARG A 520 18.72 -8.10 3.35
C ARG A 520 18.84 -6.63 3.74
N THR A 521 17.77 -6.13 4.36
CA THR A 521 17.73 -4.87 5.09
C THR A 521 17.60 -5.19 6.58
N ALA A 522 18.55 -4.71 7.37
CA ALA A 522 18.63 -4.93 8.82
C ALA A 522 19.45 -3.78 9.46
N GLU A 523 19.63 -3.82 10.77
CA GLU A 523 20.66 -3.00 11.44
C GLU A 523 22.03 -3.22 10.78
N GLY A 524 22.66 -2.12 10.32
CA GLY A 524 23.93 -2.11 9.59
C GLY A 524 23.87 -2.63 8.14
N GLU A 525 22.68 -2.90 7.58
CA GLU A 525 22.53 -3.51 6.25
C GLU A 525 21.38 -2.88 5.45
N SER A 526 21.69 -2.33 4.27
CA SER A 526 20.74 -1.63 3.41
C SER A 526 20.69 -2.33 2.05
N LEU A 527 19.60 -3.08 1.76
CA LEU A 527 19.44 -3.87 0.51
C LEU A 527 20.66 -4.76 0.18
N LYS A 528 21.35 -5.24 1.22
CA LYS A 528 22.67 -5.88 1.10
C LYS A 528 22.54 -7.24 0.45
N ARG A 529 23.13 -7.41 -0.75
CA ARG A 529 23.24 -8.72 -1.41
C ARG A 529 24.13 -9.64 -0.58
N LEU A 530 23.60 -10.80 -0.23
CA LEU A 530 24.27 -11.86 0.53
C LEU A 530 24.64 -13.02 -0.42
N PRO A 531 25.49 -13.97 0.00
CA PRO A 531 25.70 -15.21 -0.74
C PRO A 531 24.39 -15.95 -0.99
N GLU A 532 24.29 -16.58 -2.17
CA GLU A 532 23.15 -17.41 -2.57
C GLU A 532 22.87 -18.52 -1.56
N VAL A 533 21.60 -18.91 -1.42
CA VAL A 533 21.18 -20.05 -0.60
C VAL A 533 20.68 -21.15 -1.53
N ARG A 534 21.15 -22.39 -1.32
CA ARG A 534 20.75 -23.54 -2.13
C ARG A 534 19.33 -24.01 -1.76
N VAL A 535 18.49 -24.22 -2.77
CA VAL A 535 17.22 -24.95 -2.63
C VAL A 535 17.52 -26.45 -2.63
N THR A 536 16.90 -27.22 -1.75
CA THR A 536 17.13 -28.67 -1.62
C THR A 536 15.81 -29.41 -1.54
N LYS A 537 15.56 -30.33 -2.49
CA LYS A 537 14.29 -31.10 -2.59
C LYS A 537 13.03 -30.20 -2.64
N GLY A 538 13.12 -29.06 -3.31
CA GLY A 538 12.03 -28.07 -3.36
C GLY A 538 11.94 -27.14 -2.14
N ALA A 539 12.70 -27.36 -1.06
CA ALA A 539 12.69 -26.50 0.12
C ALA A 539 13.85 -25.48 0.13
N LEU A 540 13.53 -24.22 0.40
CA LEU A 540 14.50 -23.16 0.72
C LEU A 540 14.55 -22.99 2.24
N VAL A 541 15.53 -23.62 2.88
CA VAL A 541 15.73 -23.58 4.34
C VAL A 541 16.74 -22.51 4.71
N VAL A 542 16.39 -21.59 5.60
CA VAL A 542 17.14 -20.37 5.90
C VAL A 542 17.13 -20.06 7.40
N THR A 543 18.17 -19.34 7.85
CA THR A 543 18.11 -18.56 9.09
C THR A 543 17.90 -17.09 8.73
N GLU A 544 16.81 -16.52 9.22
CA GLU A 544 16.49 -15.09 9.10
C GLU A 544 17.07 -14.34 10.33
N LYS A 545 17.59 -13.13 10.13
CA LYS A 545 18.19 -12.32 11.20
C LYS A 545 17.08 -11.68 12.03
N GLU A 546 17.31 -11.51 13.32
CA GLU A 546 16.58 -10.57 14.18
C GLU A 546 16.38 -9.21 13.50
N ARG A 547 15.20 -8.61 13.71
CA ARG A 547 14.82 -7.27 13.21
C ARG A 547 15.25 -7.00 11.77
N SER A 548 14.83 -7.86 10.83
CA SER A 548 15.26 -7.76 9.42
C SER A 548 14.14 -7.98 8.40
N ILE A 549 14.36 -7.49 7.18
CA ILE A 549 13.54 -7.74 5.99
C ILE A 549 14.46 -8.40 4.97
N THR A 550 14.07 -9.55 4.41
CA THR A 550 14.89 -10.32 3.47
C THR A 550 14.08 -10.66 2.22
N THR A 551 14.64 -10.34 1.05
CA THR A 551 14.07 -10.69 -0.25
C THR A 551 14.92 -11.78 -0.91
N TYR A 552 14.23 -12.82 -1.37
CA TYR A 552 14.78 -13.96 -2.07
C TYR A 552 14.34 -13.91 -3.52
N VAL A 553 15.29 -14.05 -4.45
CA VAL A 553 15.01 -14.05 -5.90
C VAL A 553 15.37 -15.41 -6.48
N LEU A 554 14.41 -16.03 -7.17
CA LEU A 554 14.54 -17.34 -7.80
C LEU A 554 14.07 -17.28 -9.26
N ASN A 555 14.40 -18.33 -10.03
CA ASN A 555 13.86 -18.54 -11.37
C ASN A 555 12.94 -19.77 -11.41
N VAL A 556 11.72 -19.56 -11.89
CA VAL A 556 10.63 -20.53 -12.08
C VAL A 556 10.45 -20.76 -13.57
N VAL A 557 10.49 -22.02 -13.99
CA VAL A 557 10.23 -22.46 -15.38
C VAL A 557 8.76 -22.79 -15.59
N SER A 558 8.11 -23.35 -14.57
CA SER A 558 6.67 -23.65 -14.56
C SER A 558 6.17 -23.90 -13.13
N TYR A 559 4.86 -24.09 -12.96
CA TYR A 559 4.27 -24.58 -11.72
C TYR A 559 3.39 -25.80 -11.98
N ALA A 560 3.28 -26.68 -11.00
CA ALA A 560 2.28 -27.74 -10.95
C ALA A 560 0.95 -27.12 -10.53
N GLY A 561 0.23 -26.58 -11.51
CA GLY A 561 -1.12 -26.04 -11.32
C GLY A 561 -2.14 -27.12 -10.93
N PRO A 562 -3.38 -26.71 -10.58
CA PRO A 562 -4.39 -27.65 -10.13
C PRO A 562 -4.71 -28.71 -11.20
N LEU A 563 -4.91 -29.94 -10.75
CA LEU A 563 -5.54 -30.98 -11.56
C LEU A 563 -7.00 -30.59 -11.76
N LYS A 564 -7.34 -30.19 -13.00
CA LYS A 564 -8.72 -29.83 -13.37
C LYS A 564 -9.52 -31.07 -13.71
N LEU A 565 -10.49 -31.39 -12.88
CA LEU A 565 -11.47 -32.46 -13.09
C LEU A 565 -12.71 -31.89 -13.75
N ASN A 566 -13.25 -32.63 -14.72
CA ASN A 566 -14.61 -32.43 -15.25
C ASN A 566 -15.59 -33.26 -14.42
N ASP A 567 -16.86 -32.86 -14.40
CA ASP A 567 -17.99 -33.61 -13.82
C ASP A 567 -18.12 -35.07 -14.34
N THR A 568 -17.70 -35.33 -15.58
CA THR A 568 -17.64 -36.65 -16.23
C THR A 568 -16.48 -37.51 -15.75
N ALA A 569 -15.56 -37.00 -14.92
CA ALA A 569 -14.46 -37.76 -14.32
C ALA A 569 -14.95 -38.66 -13.17
N GLN A 570 -15.70 -39.71 -13.51
CA GLN A 570 -16.39 -40.59 -12.55
C GLN A 570 -15.68 -41.94 -12.31
N THR A 571 -14.47 -42.11 -12.85
CA THR A 571 -13.69 -43.36 -12.77
C THR A 571 -13.13 -43.65 -11.37
N ALA A 572 -12.96 -44.92 -11.03
CA ALA A 572 -12.44 -45.35 -9.74
C ALA A 572 -10.97 -44.90 -9.50
N GLY A 573 -10.77 -44.11 -8.45
CA GLY A 573 -9.48 -43.55 -8.03
C GLY A 573 -9.67 -42.28 -7.19
N PRO A 574 -8.63 -41.74 -6.53
CA PRO A 574 -8.69 -40.37 -6.04
C PRO A 574 -8.85 -39.40 -7.23
N ASN A 575 -9.41 -38.22 -6.98
CA ASN A 575 -9.70 -37.19 -7.99
C ASN A 575 -10.83 -37.59 -8.95
N ARG A 576 -12.07 -37.70 -8.42
CA ARG A 576 -13.29 -38.04 -9.17
C ARG A 576 -14.54 -37.31 -8.67
N PHE A 577 -15.55 -37.21 -9.52
CA PHE A 577 -16.94 -36.90 -9.16
C PHE A 577 -17.72 -38.20 -8.88
N GLU A 578 -18.66 -38.17 -7.94
CA GLU A 578 -19.70 -39.19 -7.75
C GLU A 578 -21.07 -38.50 -7.62
N PHE A 579 -22.05 -38.89 -8.43
CA PHE A 579 -23.41 -38.36 -8.36
C PHE A 579 -24.34 -39.29 -7.59
N VAL A 580 -25.23 -38.71 -6.79
CA VAL A 580 -26.26 -39.40 -5.99
C VAL A 580 -27.58 -38.66 -6.19
N GLY A 581 -28.63 -39.37 -6.60
CA GLY A 581 -29.88 -38.77 -7.05
C GLY A 581 -29.99 -38.65 -8.57
N ASP A 582 -31.00 -37.93 -9.06
CA ASP A 582 -31.32 -37.86 -10.49
C ASP A 582 -30.73 -36.58 -11.13
N TRP A 583 -29.47 -36.68 -11.53
CA TRP A 583 -28.74 -35.61 -12.21
C TRP A 583 -28.95 -35.65 -13.73
N ALA A 584 -29.31 -34.52 -14.33
CA ALA A 584 -29.35 -34.37 -15.79
C ALA A 584 -27.97 -33.99 -16.34
N PHE A 585 -27.75 -34.27 -17.63
CA PHE A 585 -26.49 -34.04 -18.34
C PHE A 585 -26.72 -33.42 -19.71
N LYS A 586 -25.79 -32.56 -20.17
CA LYS A 586 -25.84 -31.89 -21.47
C LYS A 586 -24.46 -31.84 -22.13
N GLY A 587 -24.15 -32.85 -22.97
CA GLY A 587 -22.92 -32.98 -23.76
C GLY A 587 -22.68 -31.94 -24.87
N ARG A 588 -23.24 -30.72 -24.75
CA ARG A 588 -22.99 -29.57 -25.63
C ARG A 588 -23.44 -28.28 -24.94
N GLU A 589 -22.55 -27.70 -24.15
CA GLU A 589 -22.72 -26.39 -23.51
C GLU A 589 -21.46 -25.54 -23.74
N PRO A 590 -21.42 -24.64 -24.75
CA PRO A 590 -20.16 -24.11 -25.30
C PRO A 590 -19.22 -23.34 -24.35
N LEU A 591 -19.71 -22.88 -23.20
CA LEU A 591 -18.97 -22.09 -22.20
C LEU A 591 -18.64 -22.88 -20.92
N ALA A 592 -19.23 -24.08 -20.75
CA ALA A 592 -18.93 -24.98 -19.64
C ALA A 592 -17.57 -25.70 -19.85
N PHE A 593 -17.04 -26.35 -18.82
CA PHE A 593 -15.74 -27.00 -18.87
C PHE A 593 -15.82 -28.25 -19.76
N THR A 594 -14.79 -28.42 -20.60
CA THR A 594 -14.76 -29.32 -21.77
C THR A 594 -15.96 -29.26 -22.76
N ARG A 595 -16.95 -28.38 -22.49
CA ARG A 595 -18.22 -28.14 -23.20
C ARG A 595 -19.37 -29.11 -22.89
N ASP A 596 -19.39 -29.67 -21.70
CA ASP A 596 -20.54 -30.37 -21.12
C ASP A 596 -20.84 -29.90 -19.68
N ASN A 597 -21.93 -30.36 -19.07
CA ASN A 597 -22.39 -29.92 -17.73
C ASN A 597 -23.45 -30.87 -17.17
N HIS A 598 -23.42 -31.14 -15.85
CA HIS A 598 -24.47 -31.79 -15.08
C HIS A 598 -25.28 -30.78 -14.22
N TRP A 599 -26.52 -31.11 -13.88
CA TRP A 599 -27.29 -30.36 -12.88
C TRP A 599 -28.38 -31.20 -12.19
N GLY A 600 -28.66 -30.86 -10.93
CA GLY A 600 -29.71 -31.44 -10.10
C GLY A 600 -30.68 -30.37 -9.59
N TRP A 601 -31.86 -30.78 -9.12
CA TRP A 601 -32.91 -29.85 -8.64
C TRP A 601 -33.87 -30.44 -7.59
N ARG A 602 -33.70 -31.72 -7.20
CA ARG A 602 -34.51 -32.34 -6.15
C ARG A 602 -33.79 -32.19 -4.82
N ASN A 603 -34.52 -31.87 -3.75
CA ASN A 603 -33.95 -31.81 -2.41
C ASN A 603 -33.23 -33.13 -2.04
N ASP A 604 -32.07 -33.00 -1.40
CA ASP A 604 -31.15 -34.05 -0.95
C ASP A 604 -30.42 -34.87 -2.02
N ASP A 605 -30.68 -34.64 -3.33
CA ASP A 605 -29.74 -35.04 -4.38
C ASP A 605 -28.38 -34.37 -4.12
N CYS A 606 -27.26 -35.05 -4.39
CA CYS A 606 -25.93 -34.49 -4.14
C CYS A 606 -24.86 -35.03 -5.09
N TYR A 607 -23.74 -34.31 -5.18
CA TYR A 607 -22.51 -34.83 -5.76
C TYR A 607 -21.35 -34.76 -4.77
N LEU A 608 -20.40 -35.68 -4.92
CA LEU A 608 -19.18 -35.77 -4.13
C LEU A 608 -17.98 -35.54 -5.05
N VAL A 609 -17.16 -34.55 -4.74
CA VAL A 609 -15.83 -34.40 -5.34
C VAL A 609 -14.82 -34.99 -4.37
N ARG A 610 -14.33 -36.19 -4.70
CA ARG A 610 -13.29 -36.87 -3.92
C ARG A 610 -11.93 -36.57 -4.52
N PHE A 611 -11.01 -36.07 -3.73
CA PHE A 611 -9.72 -35.60 -4.22
C PHE A 611 -8.56 -36.04 -3.33
N ARG A 612 -7.35 -35.99 -3.88
CA ARG A 612 -6.10 -36.13 -3.13
C ARG A 612 -5.25 -34.89 -3.35
N GLY A 613 -4.93 -34.20 -2.25
CA GLY A 613 -4.22 -32.93 -2.27
C GLY A 613 -4.54 -32.07 -1.04
N THR A 614 -4.43 -30.76 -1.17
CA THR A 614 -4.60 -29.79 -0.05
C THR A 614 -5.81 -28.85 -0.18
N GLN A 615 -6.41 -28.68 -1.35
CA GLN A 615 -7.63 -27.87 -1.53
C GLN A 615 -8.43 -28.30 -2.76
N ALA A 616 -9.75 -28.11 -2.74
CA ALA A 616 -10.61 -28.20 -3.93
C ALA A 616 -11.39 -26.89 -4.14
N LYS A 617 -11.42 -26.38 -5.38
CA LYS A 617 -12.30 -25.28 -5.80
C LYS A 617 -13.28 -25.76 -6.87
N LEU A 618 -14.57 -25.56 -6.62
CA LEU A 618 -15.66 -26.03 -7.45
C LEU A 618 -16.20 -24.87 -8.30
N TYR A 619 -16.26 -25.09 -9.60
CA TYR A 619 -16.72 -24.11 -10.59
C TYR A 619 -17.84 -24.71 -11.44
N ALA A 620 -18.82 -23.88 -11.82
CA ALA A 620 -19.83 -24.22 -12.82
C ALA A 620 -20.49 -22.95 -13.38
N ALA A 621 -21.68 -23.09 -13.98
CA ALA A 621 -22.55 -21.95 -14.22
C ALA A 621 -23.10 -21.35 -12.91
N ARG A 622 -23.43 -20.06 -12.95
CA ARG A 622 -24.46 -19.40 -12.16
C ARG A 622 -25.46 -18.76 -13.12
N ASP A 623 -26.74 -19.13 -13.05
CA ASP A 623 -27.81 -18.61 -13.91
C ASP A 623 -29.07 -18.31 -13.08
N LYS A 624 -30.08 -17.70 -13.72
CA LYS A 624 -31.38 -17.35 -13.11
C LYS A 624 -32.21 -18.57 -12.69
N SER A 625 -31.77 -19.79 -13.02
CA SER A 625 -32.38 -21.06 -12.60
C SER A 625 -31.87 -21.54 -11.25
N ASP A 626 -30.77 -20.98 -10.76
CA ASP A 626 -29.95 -21.66 -9.78
C ASP A 626 -30.30 -21.22 -8.36
N GLY A 627 -30.34 -22.18 -7.44
CA GLY A 627 -30.86 -22.02 -6.08
C GLY A 627 -29.77 -22.04 -5.02
N LEU A 628 -30.15 -22.53 -3.84
CA LEU A 628 -29.23 -22.66 -2.71
C LEU A 628 -28.58 -24.05 -2.73
N ALA A 629 -27.25 -24.10 -2.73
CA ALA A 629 -26.48 -25.34 -2.63
C ALA A 629 -25.74 -25.41 -1.29
N ALA A 630 -25.75 -26.58 -0.65
CA ALA A 630 -25.13 -26.81 0.64
C ALA A 630 -23.83 -27.61 0.49
N PHE A 631 -22.69 -26.99 0.84
CA PHE A 631 -21.35 -27.53 0.67
C PHE A 631 -20.75 -27.96 2.02
N SER A 632 -20.23 -29.18 2.12
CA SER A 632 -19.46 -29.62 3.29
C SER A 632 -18.19 -30.38 2.91
N VAL A 633 -17.19 -30.36 3.79
CA VAL A 633 -15.88 -30.99 3.60
C VAL A 633 -15.68 -32.07 4.66
N ASP A 634 -15.30 -33.27 4.23
CA ASP A 634 -15.02 -34.44 5.08
C ASP A 634 -16.11 -34.80 6.11
N GLY A 635 -17.37 -34.47 5.81
CA GLY A 635 -18.51 -34.69 6.70
C GLY A 635 -18.71 -33.61 7.79
N GLY A 636 -17.99 -32.49 7.70
CA GLY A 636 -18.18 -31.31 8.55
C GLY A 636 -19.51 -30.57 8.29
N PRO A 637 -19.71 -29.40 8.94
CA PRO A 637 -20.93 -28.61 8.78
C PRO A 637 -21.14 -28.14 7.33
N GLU A 638 -22.40 -28.01 6.92
CA GLU A 638 -22.76 -27.49 5.60
C GLU A 638 -22.75 -25.95 5.59
N THR A 639 -22.06 -25.38 4.60
CA THR A 639 -22.12 -23.97 4.21
C THR A 639 -23.10 -23.83 3.06
N VAL A 640 -24.19 -23.08 3.25
CA VAL A 640 -25.14 -22.77 2.17
C VAL A 640 -24.62 -21.59 1.35
N VAL A 641 -24.60 -21.75 0.02
CA VAL A 641 -24.23 -20.71 -0.94
C VAL A 641 -25.38 -20.51 -1.93
N ASP A 642 -25.75 -19.26 -2.16
CA ASP A 642 -26.68 -18.89 -3.22
C ASP A 642 -25.95 -18.90 -4.57
N LEU A 643 -26.46 -19.66 -5.54
CA LEU A 643 -25.89 -19.84 -6.87
C LEU A 643 -26.56 -18.97 -7.94
N TYR A 644 -27.62 -18.25 -7.59
CA TYR A 644 -28.33 -17.36 -8.49
C TYR A 644 -27.42 -16.31 -9.16
N SER A 645 -27.71 -16.01 -10.42
CA SER A 645 -27.24 -14.79 -11.08
C SER A 645 -28.28 -14.29 -12.10
N PRO A 646 -28.55 -12.96 -12.20
CA PRO A 646 -29.49 -12.41 -13.18
C PRO A 646 -28.99 -12.54 -14.63
N THR A 647 -27.68 -12.73 -14.83
CA THR A 647 -27.04 -13.05 -16.11
C THR A 647 -26.18 -14.31 -15.96
N ARG A 648 -26.20 -15.21 -16.96
CA ARG A 648 -25.46 -16.47 -16.86
C ARG A 648 -23.94 -16.23 -16.82
N GLN A 649 -23.27 -16.81 -15.83
CA GLN A 649 -21.83 -16.78 -15.62
C GLN A 649 -21.27 -18.21 -15.58
N ASP A 650 -20.82 -18.72 -16.72
CA ASP A 650 -20.10 -20.00 -16.81
C ASP A 650 -18.68 -19.90 -16.22
N GLN A 651 -18.15 -21.02 -15.73
CA GLN A 651 -16.85 -21.09 -15.02
C GLN A 651 -16.77 -20.24 -13.74
N ALA A 652 -17.90 -19.85 -13.16
CA ALA A 652 -17.98 -19.11 -11.91
C ALA A 652 -17.60 -20.00 -10.71
N LEU A 653 -16.87 -19.43 -9.73
CA LEU A 653 -16.55 -20.13 -8.48
C LEU A 653 -17.83 -20.30 -7.65
N LEU A 654 -18.19 -21.54 -7.33
CA LEU A 654 -19.31 -21.85 -6.44
C LEU A 654 -18.80 -21.96 -4.99
N TYR A 655 -17.70 -22.68 -4.79
CA TYR A 655 -17.17 -22.99 -3.46
C TYR A 655 -15.65 -23.25 -3.49
N ALA A 656 -14.97 -22.91 -2.41
CA ALA A 656 -13.59 -23.30 -2.13
C ALA A 656 -13.53 -24.01 -0.78
N SER A 657 -12.92 -25.18 -0.70
CA SER A 657 -12.64 -25.80 0.59
C SER A 657 -11.63 -24.95 1.39
N PRO A 658 -11.56 -25.11 2.72
CA PRO A 658 -10.37 -24.71 3.48
C PRO A 658 -9.10 -25.33 2.88
N ARG A 659 -7.93 -24.79 3.22
CA ARG A 659 -6.66 -25.54 3.06
C ARG A 659 -6.65 -26.68 4.08
N LEU A 660 -6.41 -27.89 3.58
CA LEU A 660 -6.37 -29.14 4.33
C LEU A 660 -4.92 -29.68 4.37
N PRO A 661 -4.58 -30.58 5.30
CA PRO A 661 -3.35 -31.36 5.21
C PRO A 661 -3.30 -32.15 3.89
N VAL A 662 -2.11 -32.46 3.36
CA VAL A 662 -2.01 -33.27 2.13
C VAL A 662 -2.53 -34.70 2.37
N GLY A 663 -3.72 -35.00 1.85
CA GLY A 663 -4.46 -36.22 2.17
C GLY A 663 -5.50 -36.60 1.10
N ASP A 664 -6.31 -37.62 1.39
CA ASP A 664 -7.49 -37.97 0.61
C ASP A 664 -8.74 -37.37 1.28
N HIS A 665 -9.50 -36.58 0.54
CA HIS A 665 -10.57 -35.71 1.05
C HIS A 665 -11.84 -35.79 0.19
N VAL A 666 -12.96 -35.26 0.70
CA VAL A 666 -14.23 -35.15 -0.03
C VAL A 666 -14.93 -33.82 0.22
N VAL A 667 -15.32 -33.14 -0.85
CA VAL A 667 -16.38 -32.11 -0.80
C VAL A 667 -17.71 -32.75 -1.19
N LYS A 668 -18.72 -32.63 -0.35
CA LYS A 668 -20.12 -32.92 -0.70
C LYS A 668 -20.81 -31.62 -1.09
N VAL A 669 -21.62 -31.67 -2.14
CA VAL A 669 -22.51 -30.57 -2.56
C VAL A 669 -23.92 -31.11 -2.68
N ARG A 670 -24.84 -30.58 -1.88
CA ARG A 670 -26.22 -31.04 -1.76
C ARG A 670 -27.21 -29.99 -2.30
N VAL A 671 -28.18 -30.44 -3.08
CA VAL A 671 -29.31 -29.61 -3.50
C VAL A 671 -30.25 -29.45 -2.30
N THR A 672 -30.48 -28.21 -1.88
CA THR A 672 -31.37 -27.93 -0.74
C THR A 672 -32.87 -27.99 -1.10
N GLY A 673 -33.20 -27.98 -2.39
CA GLY A 673 -34.56 -27.71 -2.88
C GLY A 673 -35.02 -26.25 -2.67
N GLU A 674 -34.23 -25.42 -2.00
CA GLU A 674 -34.50 -24.00 -1.74
C GLU A 674 -33.83 -23.09 -2.78
N LYS A 675 -34.32 -21.86 -2.86
CA LYS A 675 -33.85 -20.81 -3.77
C LYS A 675 -34.18 -19.44 -3.17
N ASN A 676 -33.49 -18.38 -3.60
CA ASN A 676 -33.90 -17.02 -3.24
C ASN A 676 -35.21 -16.59 -3.96
N ALA A 677 -35.65 -15.35 -3.75
CA ALA A 677 -36.90 -14.85 -4.36
C ALA A 677 -36.83 -14.66 -5.89
N GLU A 678 -35.67 -14.27 -6.43
CA GLU A 678 -35.45 -13.89 -7.83
C GLU A 678 -35.14 -15.09 -8.73
N ALA A 679 -34.49 -16.12 -8.19
CA ALA A 679 -34.21 -17.38 -8.84
C ALA A 679 -35.52 -18.06 -9.31
N SER A 680 -35.50 -18.66 -10.49
CA SER A 680 -36.69 -19.26 -11.11
C SER A 680 -36.90 -20.73 -10.76
N GLN A 681 -35.87 -21.45 -10.32
CA GLN A 681 -35.86 -22.86 -9.91
C GLN A 681 -34.86 -23.07 -8.73
N PRO A 682 -34.78 -24.27 -8.12
CA PRO A 682 -33.73 -24.61 -7.15
C PRO A 682 -32.62 -25.46 -7.79
N VAL A 683 -32.10 -25.05 -8.95
CA VAL A 683 -31.07 -25.82 -9.68
C VAL A 683 -29.71 -25.70 -9.00
N VAL A 684 -28.93 -26.78 -9.00
CA VAL A 684 -27.50 -26.79 -8.64
C VAL A 684 -26.73 -27.43 -9.80
N PRO A 685 -25.87 -26.67 -10.51
CA PRO A 685 -24.99 -27.21 -11.55
C PRO A 685 -23.72 -27.85 -10.98
N ALA A 686 -23.10 -28.72 -11.77
CA ALA A 686 -21.80 -29.35 -11.53
C ALA A 686 -21.04 -29.46 -12.86
N ASP A 687 -19.77 -29.06 -12.88
CA ASP A 687 -19.02 -28.84 -14.13
C ASP A 687 -17.52 -29.09 -13.94
N ARG A 688 -16.84 -28.33 -13.06
CA ARG A 688 -15.39 -28.42 -12.86
C ARG A 688 -14.97 -28.42 -11.38
N ALA A 689 -13.94 -29.20 -11.06
CA ALA A 689 -13.21 -29.09 -9.80
C ALA A 689 -11.71 -28.90 -10.06
N ASP A 690 -11.15 -27.78 -9.62
CA ASP A 690 -9.70 -27.56 -9.61
C ASP A 690 -9.14 -28.12 -8.29
N ILE A 691 -8.39 -29.22 -8.39
CA ILE A 691 -7.77 -29.91 -7.25
C ILE A 691 -6.32 -29.47 -7.10
N TYR A 692 -5.99 -28.96 -5.93
CA TYR A 692 -4.66 -28.49 -5.56
C TYR A 692 -3.87 -29.58 -4.84
N PRO A 693 -2.61 -29.85 -5.24
CA PRO A 693 -1.82 -30.99 -4.76
C PRO A 693 -1.44 -30.94 -3.27
#